data_AF-A0A8C7KZI7-F1
#
_entry.id   AF-A0A8C7KZI7-F1
#
_cell.length_a   1.000
_cell.length_b   1.000
_cell.length_c   1.000
_cell.angle_alpha   90.00
_cell.angle_beta   90.00
_cell.angle_gamma   90.00
#
_symmetry.space_group_name_H-M   'P 1'
#
loop_
_entity.id
_entity.type
_entity.pdbx_description
1 polymer ?
#
loop_
_entity_poly.entity_id
_entity_poly.type
_entity_poly.pdbx_seq_one_letter_code
_entity_poly.pdbx_strand_id
1 'polypeptide(L)'
;MKVVNLKQAILQAWKERWSDYQWAINIKKNFPKGATWDYLNLAEALMEQAMIGPSPNPLILSYLKYAISSQMVSYSSVLLAISKFDDFSRELCVKSLLEIMDMFCHRLSCHGKAEECIGLCRALLGVVVWLLTGCACYCERLRELGPSASTEANLRACLERLRELVNSQKNRALVHIARLEDQGQTADVARAINSLIKVTEGLNSLTNQTLRGKLEECISLVKSIPTILSEQSDPPHHSLFPSVHAFIMLEGTMNLTGETQPLVEQLMMIKRMQKLMFLSHSSFVLIMKGLLMNLLECPLSQSETSLQQYHVLVSVLTCIMVNLQQDFMDDVNIAFEYLLKLTPLLDKADQRCNCDCLSMLLQECNKLSLLSDSNTTNLTSKRAEDREYAPRLKTAENANIQPNPGLILRAEPTVTNILKTVDADHSKSPEGLLGVLGHMLSGKSLDLLLAAAAATGKLKSFARKFIKLNEFPKHISGEGSKSASVRALLFDISFLMLCHVVQTYGSEVILSDPSPSGETPFFETWLQTCMPEEGKTLNPDHPCFRPESGKVESLVALLNNSSEMKLVQMKWHEICLSTPAAILEVLNAWENGVLSVEAVQKITDNIKGKVCSMAICAVAWLVAHVRMLGLDEREKPQTMIRQLMTPLYGENTLQFYNERVVIMSSILENMCADVFQQTGLALRPPMEGQEPIPYRNLLSAKECT
;
A
#
# COMPACT_ATOMS: atom_id res chain seq x y z
N MET A 1 -12.58 -42.49 -17.93
CA MET A 1 -11.19 -42.04 -17.64
C MET A 1 -10.49 -43.15 -16.89
N LYS A 2 -9.33 -43.64 -17.38
CA LYS A 2 -8.57 -44.68 -16.65
C LYS A 2 -7.95 -44.04 -15.42
N VAL A 3 -8.33 -44.51 -14.22
CA VAL A 3 -7.62 -44.17 -12.98
C VAL A 3 -6.18 -44.62 -13.17
N VAL A 4 -5.25 -43.67 -13.21
CA VAL A 4 -3.83 -43.97 -13.38
C VAL A 4 -3.37 -44.72 -12.14
N ASN A 5 -2.80 -45.91 -12.33
CA ASN A 5 -2.20 -46.66 -11.24
C ASN A 5 -0.92 -45.94 -10.80
N LEU A 6 -1.01 -45.16 -9.71
CA LEU A 6 0.07 -44.30 -9.24
C LEU A 6 1.35 -45.08 -8.92
N LYS A 7 1.21 -46.30 -8.37
CA LYS A 7 2.36 -47.19 -8.11
C LYS A 7 3.08 -47.56 -9.41
N GLN A 8 2.34 -47.87 -10.48
CA GLN A 8 2.96 -48.16 -11.79
C GLN A 8 3.67 -46.94 -12.37
N ALA A 9 3.09 -45.75 -12.24
CA ALA A 9 3.71 -44.50 -12.71
C ALA A 9 5.02 -44.18 -11.95
N ILE A 10 5.04 -44.36 -10.62
CA ILE A 10 6.25 -44.20 -9.80
C ILE A 10 7.32 -45.24 -10.20
N LEU A 11 6.92 -46.50 -10.38
CA LEU A 11 7.84 -47.57 -10.80
C LEU A 11 8.38 -47.35 -12.21
N GLN A 12 7.58 -46.79 -13.12
CA GLN A 12 8.05 -46.41 -14.45
C GLN A 12 9.09 -45.30 -14.36
N ALA A 13 8.81 -44.22 -13.62
CA ALA A 13 9.75 -43.13 -13.40
C ALA A 13 11.05 -43.60 -12.75
N TRP A 14 10.97 -44.56 -11.83
CA TRP A 14 12.13 -45.18 -11.21
C TRP A 14 12.94 -46.04 -12.20
N LYS A 15 12.27 -46.89 -13.00
CA LYS A 15 12.91 -47.71 -14.04
C LYS A 15 13.62 -46.86 -15.10
N GLU A 16 12.98 -45.77 -15.52
CA GLU A 16 13.50 -44.84 -16.53
C GLU A 16 14.45 -43.78 -15.94
N ARG A 17 14.70 -43.80 -14.63
CA ARG A 17 15.58 -42.87 -13.90
C ARG A 17 15.32 -41.40 -14.21
N TRP A 18 14.05 -41.00 -14.20
CA TRP A 18 13.67 -39.61 -14.42
C TRP A 18 14.29 -38.67 -13.38
N SER A 19 14.62 -37.44 -13.78
CA SER A 19 14.95 -36.39 -12.81
C SER A 19 13.70 -35.92 -12.05
N ASP A 20 13.88 -35.28 -10.90
CA ASP A 20 12.76 -34.77 -10.08
C ASP A 20 11.80 -33.90 -10.89
N TYR A 21 12.34 -33.03 -11.75
CA TYR A 21 11.56 -32.17 -12.64
C TYR A 21 10.82 -32.95 -13.74
N GLN A 22 11.47 -33.92 -14.38
CA GLN A 22 10.84 -34.78 -15.38
C GLN A 22 9.70 -35.60 -14.78
N TRP A 23 9.92 -36.13 -13.57
CA TRP A 23 8.91 -36.84 -12.81
C TRP A 23 7.71 -35.95 -12.51
N ALA A 24 7.92 -34.76 -11.95
CA ALA A 24 6.83 -33.86 -11.59
C ALA A 24 5.96 -33.46 -12.79
N ILE A 25 6.56 -33.19 -13.95
CA ILE A 25 5.82 -32.87 -15.19
C ILE A 25 4.97 -34.06 -15.65
N ASN A 26 5.57 -35.25 -15.74
CA ASN A 26 4.89 -36.43 -16.28
C ASN A 26 3.83 -36.96 -15.33
N ILE A 27 4.07 -36.88 -14.02
CA ILE A 27 3.03 -37.11 -13.01
C ILE A 27 1.91 -36.11 -13.20
N LYS A 28 2.16 -34.78 -13.26
CA LYS A 28 1.12 -33.75 -13.43
C LYS A 28 0.23 -33.94 -14.67
N LYS A 29 0.80 -34.37 -15.81
CA LYS A 29 0.04 -34.64 -17.05
C LYS A 29 -1.03 -35.71 -16.89
N ASN A 30 -0.88 -36.59 -15.91
CA ASN A 30 -1.76 -37.72 -15.66
C ASN A 30 -2.90 -37.40 -14.67
N PHE A 31 -3.01 -36.16 -14.18
CA PHE A 31 -4.03 -35.75 -13.20
C PHE A 31 -5.24 -35.07 -13.86
N PRO A 32 -6.47 -35.30 -13.36
CA PRO A 32 -7.64 -34.55 -13.79
C PRO A 32 -7.46 -33.04 -13.52
N LYS A 33 -7.75 -32.20 -14.52
CA LYS A 33 -7.73 -30.74 -14.35
C LYS A 33 -8.79 -30.34 -13.31
N GLY A 34 -8.37 -29.64 -12.25
CA GLY A 34 -9.26 -29.11 -11.20
C GLY A 34 -9.30 -29.89 -9.88
N ALA A 35 -8.57 -31.00 -9.75
CA ALA A 35 -8.43 -31.71 -8.47
C ALA A 35 -7.31 -31.12 -7.61
N THR A 36 -7.52 -31.01 -6.29
CA THR A 36 -6.45 -30.70 -5.33
C THR A 36 -5.49 -31.88 -5.21
N TRP A 37 -4.21 -31.59 -5.02
CA TRP A 37 -3.15 -32.62 -4.99
C TRP A 37 -3.28 -33.65 -3.85
N ASP A 38 -4.01 -33.29 -2.79
CA ASP A 38 -4.19 -34.13 -1.60
C ASP A 38 -5.17 -35.29 -1.78
N TYR A 39 -5.97 -35.32 -2.85
CA TYR A 39 -6.99 -36.36 -3.04
C TYR A 39 -6.46 -37.71 -3.58
N LEU A 40 -5.13 -37.88 -3.73
CA LEU A 40 -4.54 -39.01 -4.47
C LEU A 40 -3.52 -39.87 -3.70
N ASN A 41 -3.44 -39.79 -2.36
CA ASN A 41 -2.53 -40.60 -1.53
C ASN A 41 -1.07 -40.61 -2.06
N LEU A 42 -0.63 -39.53 -2.70
CA LEU A 42 0.67 -39.46 -3.39
C LEU A 42 1.84 -39.59 -2.43
N ALA A 43 1.77 -38.92 -1.28
CA ALA A 43 2.77 -39.02 -0.23
C ALA A 43 2.90 -40.47 0.26
N GLU A 44 1.79 -41.15 0.51
CA GLU A 44 1.74 -42.55 0.92
C GLU A 44 2.32 -43.48 -0.15
N ALA A 45 1.92 -43.32 -1.41
CA ALA A 45 2.41 -44.16 -2.51
C ALA A 45 3.93 -43.99 -2.72
N LEU A 46 4.44 -42.76 -2.69
CA LEU A 46 5.89 -42.49 -2.78
C LEU A 46 6.64 -43.09 -1.60
N MET A 47 6.09 -42.98 -0.38
CA MET A 47 6.71 -43.51 0.82
C MET A 47 6.74 -45.03 0.82
N GLU A 48 5.63 -45.70 0.52
CA GLU A 48 5.58 -47.17 0.41
C GLU A 48 6.60 -47.69 -0.59
N GLN A 49 6.72 -47.07 -1.77
CA GLN A 49 7.68 -47.49 -2.79
C GLN A 49 9.13 -47.16 -2.41
N ALA A 50 9.36 -46.06 -1.69
CA ALA A 50 10.69 -45.74 -1.17
C ALA A 50 11.13 -46.74 -0.09
N MET A 51 10.19 -47.32 0.67
CA MET A 51 10.44 -48.16 1.84
C MET A 51 10.30 -49.67 1.59
N ILE A 52 10.48 -50.18 0.37
CA ILE A 52 10.43 -51.64 0.11
C ILE A 52 11.72 -52.36 0.56
N GLY A 53 12.90 -51.74 0.37
CA GLY A 53 14.20 -52.37 0.64
C GLY A 53 14.74 -52.15 2.06
N PRO A 54 15.84 -52.82 2.47
CA PRO A 54 16.43 -52.64 3.81
C PRO A 54 16.89 -51.19 4.07
N SER A 55 17.21 -50.45 3.00
CA SER A 55 17.45 -49.01 2.99
C SER A 55 16.44 -48.31 2.06
N PRO A 56 16.16 -47.02 2.30
CA PRO A 56 15.22 -46.28 1.47
C PRO A 56 15.77 -46.04 0.07
N ASN A 57 14.91 -46.17 -0.94
CA ASN A 57 15.27 -45.90 -2.33
C ASN A 57 15.54 -44.39 -2.52
N PRO A 58 16.78 -43.97 -2.83
CA PRO A 58 17.14 -42.56 -2.82
C PRO A 58 16.46 -41.75 -3.92
N LEU A 59 16.15 -42.36 -5.07
CA LEU A 59 15.49 -41.69 -6.19
C LEU A 59 14.00 -41.47 -5.92
N ILE A 60 13.31 -42.47 -5.36
CA ILE A 60 11.89 -42.29 -5.00
C ILE A 60 11.76 -41.31 -3.82
N LEU A 61 12.75 -41.32 -2.90
CA LEU A 61 12.82 -40.34 -1.82
C LEU A 61 13.08 -38.92 -2.35
N SER A 62 13.87 -38.73 -3.41
CA SER A 62 14.06 -37.40 -4.03
C SER A 62 12.76 -36.87 -4.63
N TYR A 63 11.95 -37.73 -5.25
CA TYR A 63 10.60 -37.36 -5.71
C TYR A 63 9.70 -36.88 -4.57
N LEU A 64 9.72 -37.56 -3.41
CA LEU A 64 8.97 -37.12 -2.22
C LEU A 64 9.48 -35.77 -1.70
N LYS A 65 10.81 -35.60 -1.58
CA LYS A 65 11.43 -34.33 -1.17
C LYS A 65 11.06 -33.19 -2.12
N TYR A 66 11.05 -33.45 -3.42
CA TYR A 66 10.62 -32.49 -4.44
C TYR A 66 9.13 -32.15 -4.30
N ALA A 67 8.27 -33.15 -4.10
CA ALA A 67 6.83 -32.96 -3.92
C ALA A 67 6.52 -32.08 -2.69
N ILE A 68 7.26 -32.26 -1.59
CA ILE A 68 7.15 -31.42 -0.38
C ILE A 68 7.58 -29.98 -0.68
N SER A 69 8.75 -29.79 -1.29
CA SER A 69 9.30 -28.46 -1.58
C SER A 69 8.47 -27.66 -2.58
N SER A 70 7.81 -28.35 -3.52
CA SER A 70 6.93 -27.76 -4.53
C SER A 70 5.46 -27.68 -4.11
N GLN A 71 5.13 -28.07 -2.87
CA GLN A 71 3.76 -28.09 -2.33
C GLN A 71 2.79 -28.93 -3.19
N MET A 72 3.30 -29.97 -3.85
CA MET A 72 2.48 -30.97 -4.54
C MET A 72 1.82 -31.96 -3.58
N VAL A 73 2.19 -31.97 -2.30
CA VAL A 73 1.55 -32.75 -1.24
C VAL A 73 1.46 -31.90 0.01
N SER A 74 0.38 -32.00 0.79
CA SER A 74 0.31 -31.28 2.07
C SER A 74 1.18 -31.94 3.14
N TYR A 75 1.63 -31.12 4.10
CA TYR A 75 2.35 -31.63 5.27
C TYR A 75 1.51 -32.62 6.08
N SER A 76 0.18 -32.45 6.14
CA SER A 76 -0.72 -33.42 6.78
C SER A 76 -0.62 -34.80 6.13
N SER A 77 -0.71 -34.88 4.79
CA SER A 77 -0.61 -36.16 4.07
C SER A 77 0.73 -36.87 4.27
N VAL A 78 1.82 -36.10 4.34
CA VAL A 78 3.17 -36.62 4.58
C VAL A 78 3.30 -37.15 5.99
N LEU A 79 2.90 -36.38 7.01
CA LEU A 79 2.90 -36.82 8.41
C LEU A 79 2.08 -38.10 8.59
N LEU A 80 0.90 -38.17 7.97
CA LEU A 80 0.05 -39.35 8.02
C LEU A 80 0.72 -40.58 7.39
N ALA A 81 1.40 -40.40 6.24
CA ALA A 81 2.19 -41.46 5.62
C ALA A 81 3.34 -41.95 6.54
N ILE A 82 4.06 -41.02 7.20
CA ILE A 82 5.13 -41.36 8.17
C ILE A 82 4.56 -42.22 9.30
N SER A 83 3.40 -41.82 9.85
CA SER A 83 2.80 -42.49 11.00
C SER A 83 2.38 -43.94 10.75
N LYS A 84 2.29 -44.36 9.47
CA LYS A 84 1.94 -45.73 9.06
C LYS A 84 3.12 -46.69 9.04
N PHE A 85 4.37 -46.18 9.08
CA PHE A 85 5.55 -47.03 9.10
C PHE A 85 5.75 -47.64 10.50
N ASP A 86 5.85 -48.96 10.66
CA ASP A 86 5.92 -49.61 11.99
C ASP A 86 7.21 -50.41 12.23
N ASP A 87 8.01 -50.66 11.18
CA ASP A 87 9.25 -51.44 11.27
C ASP A 87 10.47 -50.62 11.73
N PHE A 88 10.53 -50.34 13.03
CA PHE A 88 11.66 -49.65 13.66
C PHE A 88 12.97 -50.46 13.64
N SER A 89 12.98 -51.72 13.19
CA SER A 89 14.23 -52.47 13.02
C SER A 89 15.06 -51.96 11.84
N ARG A 90 14.40 -51.31 10.86
CA ARG A 90 15.02 -50.72 9.67
C ARG A 90 15.51 -49.29 9.94
N GLU A 91 16.60 -49.18 10.67
CA GLU A 91 17.14 -47.91 11.19
C GLU A 91 17.39 -46.83 10.13
N LEU A 92 17.89 -47.21 8.94
CA LEU A 92 18.12 -46.28 7.82
C LEU A 92 16.82 -45.69 7.27
N CYS A 93 15.73 -46.45 7.32
CA CYS A 93 14.41 -46.00 6.90
C CYS A 93 13.84 -45.01 7.92
N VAL A 94 13.90 -45.36 9.21
CA VAL A 94 13.50 -44.46 10.30
C VAL A 94 14.26 -43.14 10.23
N LYS A 95 15.60 -43.18 10.06
CA LYS A 95 16.43 -41.98 9.92
C LYS A 95 15.99 -41.10 8.75
N SER A 96 15.72 -41.69 7.59
CA SER A 96 15.29 -40.94 6.41
C SER A 96 13.90 -40.32 6.59
N LEU A 97 12.99 -40.98 7.30
CA LEU A 97 11.68 -40.43 7.65
C LEU A 97 11.81 -39.22 8.60
N LEU A 98 12.71 -39.29 9.59
CA LEU A 98 13.00 -38.15 10.48
C LEU A 98 13.59 -36.97 9.70
N GLU A 99 14.51 -37.21 8.74
CA GLU A 99 15.05 -36.16 7.87
C GLU A 99 13.97 -35.50 6.99
N ILE A 100 12.95 -36.26 6.55
CA ILE A 100 11.81 -35.70 5.82
C ILE A 100 10.98 -34.76 6.72
N MET A 101 10.79 -35.10 8.00
CA MET A 101 10.08 -34.25 8.95
C MET A 101 10.78 -32.90 9.14
N ASP A 102 12.11 -32.89 9.25
CA ASP A 102 12.92 -31.68 9.46
C ASP A 102 12.69 -30.62 8.35
N MET A 103 12.33 -31.06 7.14
CA MET A 103 12.05 -30.16 6.02
C MET A 103 10.91 -29.17 6.29
N PHE A 104 9.93 -29.53 7.14
CA PHE A 104 8.69 -28.75 7.26
C PHE A 104 8.09 -28.63 8.67
N CYS A 105 8.58 -29.34 9.69
CA CYS A 105 8.02 -29.28 11.05
C CYS A 105 7.90 -27.86 11.65
N HIS A 106 8.82 -26.95 11.32
CA HIS A 106 8.78 -25.54 11.76
C HIS A 106 7.71 -24.70 11.03
N ARG A 107 7.12 -25.21 9.93
CA ARG A 107 6.14 -24.51 9.06
C ARG A 107 4.70 -25.00 9.23
N LEU A 108 4.46 -25.92 10.16
CA LEU A 108 3.11 -26.46 10.41
C LEU A 108 2.16 -25.34 10.86
N SER A 109 1.06 -25.14 10.13
CA SER A 109 0.09 -24.10 10.45
C SER A 109 -1.30 -24.44 9.90
N CYS A 110 -2.34 -23.94 10.57
CA CYS A 110 -3.75 -24.18 10.24
C CYS A 110 -4.36 -22.94 9.56
N HIS A 111 -4.19 -22.80 8.24
CA HIS A 111 -4.69 -21.65 7.45
C HIS A 111 -5.61 -22.08 6.30
N GLY A 112 -6.51 -23.03 6.54
CA GLY A 112 -7.35 -23.64 5.49
C GLY A 112 -8.76 -23.99 5.96
N LYS A 113 -9.43 -24.86 5.19
CA LYS A 113 -10.78 -25.35 5.55
C LYS A 113 -10.71 -26.13 6.86
N ALA A 114 -11.82 -26.15 7.60
CA ALA A 114 -11.90 -26.88 8.88
C ALA A 114 -11.49 -28.36 8.74
N GLU A 115 -11.89 -29.02 7.65
CA GLU A 115 -11.54 -30.42 7.36
C GLU A 115 -10.03 -30.64 7.19
N GLU A 116 -9.34 -29.73 6.48
CA GLU A 116 -7.88 -29.79 6.27
C GLU A 116 -7.12 -29.54 7.57
N CYS A 117 -7.60 -28.60 8.38
CA CYS A 117 -7.05 -28.32 9.71
C CYS A 117 -7.23 -29.51 10.66
N ILE A 118 -8.40 -30.14 10.67
CA ILE A 118 -8.66 -31.38 11.43
C ILE A 118 -7.77 -32.52 10.92
N GLY A 119 -7.61 -32.65 9.61
CA GLY A 119 -6.69 -33.62 9.00
C GLY A 119 -5.24 -33.44 9.47
N LEU A 120 -4.77 -32.18 9.59
CA LEU A 120 -3.47 -31.88 10.17
C LEU A 120 -3.39 -32.26 11.66
N CYS A 121 -4.43 -31.95 12.45
CA CYS A 121 -4.49 -32.35 13.85
C CYS A 121 -4.33 -33.87 14.01
N ARG A 122 -5.07 -34.67 13.24
CA ARG A 122 -4.97 -36.14 13.24
C ARG A 122 -3.60 -36.63 12.82
N ALA A 123 -3.05 -36.09 11.73
CA ALA A 123 -1.71 -36.46 11.26
C ALA A 123 -0.62 -36.14 12.29
N LEU A 124 -0.75 -35.00 12.99
CA LEU A 124 0.17 -34.61 14.06
C LEU A 124 0.07 -35.55 15.27
N LEU A 125 -1.14 -35.94 15.69
CA LEU A 125 -1.33 -36.97 16.72
C LEU A 125 -0.68 -38.30 16.29
N GLY A 126 -0.93 -38.75 15.06
CA GLY A 126 -0.36 -39.97 14.52
C GLY A 126 1.17 -39.98 14.55
N VAL A 127 1.82 -38.87 14.18
CA VAL A 127 3.29 -38.77 14.21
C VAL A 127 3.85 -38.64 15.64
N VAL A 128 3.14 -37.97 16.56
CA VAL A 128 3.53 -37.98 17.98
C VAL A 128 3.49 -39.40 18.54
N VAL A 129 2.44 -40.17 18.22
CA VAL A 129 2.34 -41.59 18.59
C VAL A 129 3.49 -42.39 17.99
N TRP A 130 3.76 -42.20 16.69
CA TRP A 130 4.83 -42.88 15.97
C TRP A 130 6.21 -42.64 16.61
N LEU A 131 6.54 -41.38 16.93
CA LEU A 131 7.79 -41.02 17.60
C LEU A 131 7.88 -41.63 19.01
N LEU A 132 6.78 -41.64 19.77
CA LEU A 132 6.73 -42.30 21.08
C LEU A 132 6.94 -43.81 20.98
N THR A 133 6.34 -44.46 19.99
CA THR A 133 6.55 -45.88 19.71
C THR A 133 8.00 -46.16 19.32
N GLY A 134 8.63 -45.29 18.53
CA GLY A 134 10.05 -45.37 18.22
C GLY A 134 10.93 -45.26 19.47
N CYS A 135 10.69 -44.26 20.32
CA CYS A 135 11.37 -44.12 21.61
C CYS A 135 11.18 -45.38 22.47
N ALA A 136 9.97 -45.94 22.55
CA ALA A 136 9.68 -47.16 23.30
C ALA A 136 10.50 -48.34 22.77
N CYS A 137 10.50 -48.55 21.45
CA CYS A 137 11.20 -49.65 20.80
C CYS A 137 12.72 -49.59 21.04
N TYR A 138 13.33 -48.41 20.94
CA TYR A 138 14.76 -48.26 21.19
C TYR A 138 15.12 -48.38 22.67
N CYS A 139 14.25 -47.93 23.59
CA CYS A 139 14.42 -48.18 25.03
C CYS A 139 14.33 -49.68 25.35
N GLU A 140 13.37 -50.41 24.79
CA GLU A 140 13.25 -51.87 24.96
C GLU A 140 14.49 -52.59 24.41
N ARG A 141 15.01 -52.18 23.25
CA ARG A 141 16.26 -52.74 22.68
C ARG A 141 17.48 -52.49 23.56
N LEU A 142 17.62 -51.30 24.15
CA LEU A 142 18.69 -50.99 25.10
C LEU A 142 18.58 -51.83 26.38
N ARG A 143 17.35 -52.13 26.83
CA ARG A 143 17.11 -53.01 27.97
C ARG A 143 17.50 -54.46 27.69
N GLU A 144 17.23 -54.98 26.49
CA GLU A 144 17.50 -56.38 26.12
C GLU A 144 18.96 -56.63 25.72
N LEU A 145 19.55 -55.74 24.94
CA LEU A 145 20.89 -55.92 24.35
C LEU A 145 22.00 -55.21 25.15
N GLY A 146 21.64 -54.38 26.13
CA GLY A 146 22.57 -53.55 26.88
C GLY A 146 22.98 -52.25 26.15
N PRO A 147 23.95 -51.49 26.70
CA PRO A 147 24.35 -50.19 26.15
C PRO A 147 24.90 -50.32 24.73
N SER A 148 24.27 -49.61 23.78
CA SER A 148 24.70 -49.56 22.39
C SER A 148 24.66 -48.13 21.89
N ALA A 149 25.82 -47.61 21.45
CA ALA A 149 25.95 -46.24 20.95
C ALA A 149 25.08 -45.95 19.72
N SER A 150 24.85 -46.96 18.87
CA SER A 150 23.99 -46.86 17.69
C SER A 150 22.51 -46.78 18.09
N THR A 151 22.06 -47.64 18.99
CA THR A 151 20.69 -47.63 19.53
C THR A 151 20.39 -46.34 20.30
N GLU A 152 21.35 -45.84 21.08
CA GLU A 152 21.23 -44.53 21.74
C GLU A 152 21.14 -43.37 20.74
N ALA A 153 21.88 -43.43 19.63
CA ALA A 153 21.80 -42.41 18.58
C ALA A 153 20.43 -42.40 17.90
N ASN A 154 19.85 -43.57 17.64
CA ASN A 154 18.51 -43.70 17.07
C ASN A 154 17.42 -43.21 18.05
N LEU A 155 17.52 -43.57 19.33
CA LEU A 155 16.66 -43.03 20.38
C LEU A 155 16.74 -41.50 20.46
N ARG A 156 17.96 -40.95 20.45
CA ARG A 156 18.19 -39.49 20.46
C ARG A 156 17.53 -38.82 19.26
N ALA A 157 17.65 -39.40 18.06
CA ALA A 157 17.05 -38.83 16.85
C ALA A 157 15.51 -38.74 16.96
N CYS A 158 14.83 -39.82 17.40
CA CYS A 158 13.39 -39.79 17.64
C CYS A 158 13.00 -38.77 18.73
N LEU A 159 13.75 -38.74 19.83
CA LEU A 159 13.48 -37.86 20.96
C LEU A 159 13.61 -36.37 20.59
N GLU A 160 14.62 -36.01 19.80
CA GLU A 160 14.81 -34.62 19.36
C GLU A 160 13.62 -34.11 18.53
N ARG A 161 13.13 -34.91 17.58
CA ARG A 161 11.97 -34.53 16.75
C ARG A 161 10.68 -34.52 17.57
N LEU A 162 10.52 -35.45 18.52
CA LEU A 162 9.41 -35.43 19.46
C LEU A 162 9.41 -34.14 20.27
N ARG A 163 10.57 -33.78 20.83
CA ARG A 163 10.76 -32.55 21.62
C ARG A 163 10.44 -31.30 20.82
N GLU A 164 10.93 -31.19 19.60
CA GLU A 164 10.63 -30.06 18.71
C GLU A 164 9.12 -29.90 18.46
N LEU A 165 8.42 -31.01 18.24
CA LEU A 165 6.96 -30.98 18.05
C LEU A 165 6.23 -30.60 19.33
N VAL A 166 6.54 -31.25 20.47
CA VAL A 166 5.77 -31.08 21.71
C VAL A 166 6.18 -29.85 22.52
N ASN A 167 7.33 -29.23 22.28
CA ASN A 167 7.70 -27.96 22.93
C ASN A 167 6.80 -26.80 22.49
N SER A 168 6.27 -26.85 21.27
CA SER A 168 5.35 -25.84 20.77
C SER A 168 3.95 -25.99 21.39
N GLN A 169 3.51 -24.99 22.17
CA GLN A 169 2.15 -24.97 22.73
C GLN A 169 1.07 -25.08 21.64
N LYS A 170 1.29 -24.43 20.49
CA LYS A 170 0.44 -24.55 19.29
C LYS A 170 0.28 -26.01 18.88
N ASN A 171 1.39 -26.73 18.68
CA ASN A 171 1.34 -28.13 18.24
C ASN A 171 0.65 -29.00 19.30
N ARG A 172 0.93 -28.79 20.59
CA ARG A 172 0.24 -29.52 21.65
C ARG A 172 -1.28 -29.26 21.66
N ALA A 173 -1.71 -28.02 21.38
CA ALA A 173 -3.13 -27.68 21.23
C ALA A 173 -3.77 -28.37 20.01
N LEU A 174 -3.06 -28.46 18.87
CA LEU A 174 -3.53 -29.20 17.70
C LEU A 174 -3.68 -30.71 17.99
N VAL A 175 -2.73 -31.30 18.72
CA VAL A 175 -2.84 -32.70 19.20
C VAL A 175 -4.02 -32.86 20.16
N HIS A 176 -4.28 -31.88 21.03
CA HIS A 176 -5.44 -31.89 21.90
C HIS A 176 -6.76 -31.88 21.12
N ILE A 177 -6.87 -31.05 20.08
CA ILE A 177 -8.05 -31.01 19.19
C ILE A 177 -8.26 -32.36 18.52
N ALA A 178 -7.20 -32.98 17.98
CA ALA A 178 -7.27 -34.31 17.37
C ALA A 178 -7.86 -35.35 18.34
N ARG A 179 -7.45 -35.28 19.61
CA ARG A 179 -7.93 -36.18 20.67
C ARG A 179 -9.41 -35.99 21.01
N LEU A 180 -9.93 -34.76 20.92
CA LEU A 180 -11.33 -34.45 21.22
C LEU A 180 -12.27 -34.82 20.07
N GLU A 181 -11.76 -34.80 18.85
CA GLU A 181 -12.52 -35.04 17.62
C GLU A 181 -12.77 -36.54 17.39
N ASP A 182 -11.84 -37.40 17.84
CA ASP A 182 -11.88 -38.84 17.64
C ASP A 182 -12.58 -39.62 18.78
N GLN A 183 -13.81 -39.23 19.13
CA GLN A 183 -14.60 -39.92 20.18
C GLN A 183 -15.06 -41.34 19.75
N GLY A 184 -14.76 -41.76 18.51
CA GLY A 184 -15.11 -43.06 17.95
C GLY A 184 -13.94 -44.03 17.72
N GLN A 185 -12.67 -43.60 17.71
CA GLN A 185 -11.49 -44.47 17.57
C GLN A 185 -10.47 -44.22 18.70
N THR A 186 -10.64 -44.95 19.79
CA THR A 186 -9.73 -45.03 20.94
C THR A 186 -8.33 -45.55 20.63
N ALA A 187 -8.01 -45.94 19.40
CA ALA A 187 -6.81 -46.71 19.05
C ALA A 187 -5.51 -45.91 19.12
N ASP A 188 -5.46 -44.71 18.54
CA ASP A 188 -4.22 -43.91 18.48
C ASP A 188 -3.89 -43.29 19.84
N VAL A 189 -4.91 -42.83 20.57
CA VAL A 189 -4.76 -42.33 21.95
C VAL A 189 -4.34 -43.46 22.90
N ALA A 190 -4.95 -44.65 22.79
CA ALA A 190 -4.52 -45.81 23.57
C ALA A 190 -3.09 -46.25 23.20
N ARG A 191 -2.71 -46.21 21.91
CA ARG A 191 -1.34 -46.48 21.46
C ARG A 191 -0.34 -45.45 21.99
N ALA A 192 -0.74 -44.17 22.06
CA ALA A 192 0.04 -43.11 22.70
C ALA A 192 0.31 -43.43 24.18
N ILE A 193 -0.75 -43.76 24.92
CA ILE A 193 -0.69 -44.09 26.35
C ILE A 193 0.18 -45.34 26.58
N ASN A 194 -0.03 -46.41 25.81
CA ASN A 194 0.78 -47.63 25.91
C ASN A 194 2.25 -47.38 25.57
N SER A 195 2.54 -46.56 24.55
CA SER A 195 3.91 -46.17 24.21
C SER A 195 4.53 -45.34 25.33
N LEU A 196 3.79 -44.40 25.93
CA LEU A 196 4.25 -43.62 27.09
C LEU A 196 4.59 -44.51 28.29
N ILE A 197 3.77 -45.53 28.58
CA ILE A 197 4.03 -46.50 29.66
C ILE A 197 5.34 -47.23 29.37
N LYS A 198 5.51 -47.81 28.17
CA LYS A 198 6.74 -48.51 27.76
C LYS A 198 7.99 -47.63 27.81
N VAL A 199 7.90 -46.38 27.35
CA VAL A 199 9.00 -45.41 27.44
C VAL A 199 9.34 -45.14 28.91
N THR A 200 8.34 -44.98 29.77
CA THR A 200 8.53 -44.73 31.22
C THR A 200 9.19 -45.92 31.91
N GLU A 201 8.78 -47.15 31.59
CA GLU A 201 9.42 -48.38 32.09
C GLU A 201 10.87 -48.50 31.62
N GLY A 202 11.16 -48.09 30.38
CA GLY A 202 12.49 -48.07 29.79
C GLY A 202 13.45 -47.00 30.33
N LEU A 203 12.97 -46.04 31.14
CA LEU A 203 13.83 -45.01 31.74
C LEU A 203 14.91 -45.60 32.65
N ASN A 204 14.59 -46.70 33.34
CA ASN A 204 15.51 -47.35 34.27
C ASN A 204 16.67 -48.07 33.58
N SER A 205 16.51 -48.42 32.30
CA SER A 205 17.57 -49.05 31.49
C SER A 205 18.55 -48.06 30.86
N LEU A 206 18.29 -46.75 30.93
CA LEU A 206 19.17 -45.73 30.34
C LEU A 206 20.29 -45.34 31.31
N THR A 207 21.54 -45.57 30.90
CA THR A 207 22.74 -45.16 31.64
C THR A 207 23.08 -43.68 31.40
N ASN A 208 22.68 -43.12 30.26
CA ASN A 208 22.91 -41.73 29.89
C ASN A 208 21.92 -40.77 30.58
N GLN A 209 22.38 -40.09 31.63
CA GLN A 209 21.58 -39.17 32.45
C GLN A 209 21.02 -37.98 31.65
N THR A 210 21.76 -37.44 30.69
CA THR A 210 21.29 -36.31 29.86
C THR A 210 20.16 -36.75 28.93
N LEU A 211 20.29 -37.92 28.31
CA LEU A 211 19.25 -38.47 27.44
C LEU A 211 17.98 -38.80 28.24
N ARG A 212 18.16 -39.40 29.43
CA ARG A 212 17.09 -39.69 30.38
C ARG A 212 16.31 -38.43 30.78
N GLY A 213 17.00 -37.36 31.20
CA GLY A 213 16.33 -36.11 31.60
C GLY A 213 15.53 -35.46 30.47
N LYS A 214 16.07 -35.45 29.24
CA LYS A 214 15.33 -34.96 28.05
C LYS A 214 14.09 -35.80 27.75
N LEU A 215 14.16 -37.12 27.96
CA LEU A 215 13.05 -38.03 27.74
C LEU A 215 11.96 -37.84 28.80
N GLU A 216 12.34 -37.66 30.07
CA GLU A 216 11.42 -37.33 31.18
C GLU A 216 10.69 -35.99 30.96
N GLU A 217 11.41 -34.95 30.50
CA GLU A 217 10.82 -33.65 30.11
C GLU A 217 9.77 -33.82 29.01
N CYS A 218 10.10 -34.56 27.94
CA CYS A 218 9.16 -34.81 26.83
C CYS A 218 7.94 -35.62 27.28
N ILE A 219 8.12 -36.63 28.13
CA ILE A 219 7.00 -37.40 28.70
C ILE A 219 6.07 -36.48 29.49
N SER A 220 6.63 -35.57 30.30
CA SER A 220 5.84 -34.59 31.07
C SER A 220 5.01 -33.69 30.14
N LEU A 221 5.63 -33.15 29.09
CA LEU A 221 4.95 -32.31 28.09
C LEU A 221 3.84 -33.03 27.32
N VAL A 222 4.03 -34.32 27.00
CA VAL A 222 2.97 -35.11 26.37
C VAL A 222 1.83 -35.39 27.37
N LYS A 223 2.16 -35.70 28.62
CA LYS A 223 1.16 -35.92 29.69
C LYS A 223 0.35 -34.67 30.02
N SER A 224 0.87 -33.46 29.77
CA SER A 224 0.14 -32.20 29.99
C SER A 224 -0.80 -31.80 28.85
N ILE A 225 -0.74 -32.45 27.68
CA ILE A 225 -1.65 -32.18 26.53
C ILE A 225 -3.14 -32.16 26.93
N PRO A 226 -3.65 -33.03 27.83
CA PRO A 226 -5.04 -32.95 28.28
C PRO A 226 -5.43 -31.69 29.04
N THR A 227 -4.50 -31.04 29.71
CA THR A 227 -4.76 -29.90 30.61
C THR A 227 -4.39 -28.55 29.99
N ILE A 228 -4.05 -28.51 28.69
CA ILE A 228 -3.63 -27.27 28.00
C ILE A 228 -4.71 -26.18 27.99
N LEU A 229 -5.99 -26.55 27.96
CA LEU A 229 -7.09 -25.58 27.99
C LEU A 229 -7.27 -24.89 29.36
N SER A 230 -6.64 -25.41 30.42
CA SER A 230 -6.64 -24.77 31.76
C SER A 230 -5.45 -23.83 31.99
N GLU A 231 -4.48 -23.78 31.07
CA GLU A 231 -3.37 -22.83 31.15
C GLU A 231 -3.68 -21.61 30.27
N GLN A 232 -3.87 -20.44 30.90
CA GLN A 232 -3.85 -19.18 30.18
C GLN A 232 -2.43 -19.00 29.60
N SER A 233 -2.32 -19.06 28.27
CA SER A 233 -1.07 -18.70 27.60
C SER A 233 -0.74 -17.24 27.89
N ASP A 234 0.50 -16.95 28.30
CA ASP A 234 1.04 -15.61 28.14
C ASP A 234 0.84 -15.19 26.68
N PRO A 235 0.37 -13.96 26.41
CA PRO A 235 0.13 -13.52 25.06
C PRO A 235 1.43 -13.67 24.25
N PRO A 236 1.41 -14.31 23.07
CA PRO A 236 2.60 -14.46 22.24
C PRO A 236 3.23 -13.10 21.99
N HIS A 237 4.56 -13.01 22.14
CA HIS A 237 5.35 -11.90 21.63
C HIS A 237 5.27 -11.92 20.10
N HIS A 238 4.16 -11.41 19.55
CA HIS A 238 4.04 -11.15 18.13
C HIS A 238 4.98 -9.98 17.81
N SER A 239 6.11 -10.29 17.17
CA SER A 239 7.10 -9.31 16.71
C SER A 239 6.64 -8.52 15.47
N LEU A 240 5.45 -8.81 14.94
CA LEU A 240 4.94 -8.26 13.69
C LEU A 240 3.48 -7.90 13.88
N PHE A 241 3.17 -6.60 13.71
CA PHE A 241 1.81 -6.06 13.64
C PHE A 241 1.55 -5.54 12.23
N PRO A 242 1.19 -6.41 11.26
CA PRO A 242 0.98 -6.01 9.87
C PRO A 242 -0.11 -4.94 9.73
N SER A 243 -1.06 -4.89 10.66
CA SER A 243 -2.11 -3.87 10.71
C SER A 243 -1.56 -2.46 10.87
N VAL A 244 -0.53 -2.26 11.69
CA VAL A 244 0.09 -0.94 11.87
C VAL A 244 0.84 -0.55 10.60
N HIS A 245 1.60 -1.47 10.02
CA HIS A 245 2.32 -1.23 8.77
C HIS A 245 1.37 -0.90 7.60
N ALA A 246 0.32 -1.71 7.41
CA ALA A 246 -0.68 -1.52 6.37
C ALA A 246 -1.48 -0.23 6.58
N PHE A 247 -1.81 0.11 7.82
CA PHE A 247 -2.53 1.35 8.13
C PHE A 247 -1.68 2.59 7.83
N ILE A 248 -0.40 2.59 8.25
CA ILE A 248 0.54 3.66 7.94
C ILE A 248 0.78 3.80 6.44
N MET A 249 0.85 2.68 5.71
CA MET A 249 0.93 2.71 4.24
C MET A 249 -0.34 3.29 3.62
N LEU A 250 -1.52 2.85 4.04
CA LEU A 250 -2.79 3.36 3.53
C LEU A 250 -2.93 4.86 3.78
N GLU A 251 -2.64 5.32 4.99
CA GLU A 251 -2.73 6.74 5.34
C GLU A 251 -1.73 7.58 4.55
N GLY A 252 -0.48 7.10 4.44
CA GLY A 252 0.55 7.78 3.66
C GLY A 252 0.32 7.75 2.15
N THR A 253 -0.62 6.95 1.64
CA THR A 253 -0.97 6.95 0.21
C THR A 253 -2.27 7.71 -0.05
N MET A 254 -3.27 7.59 0.82
CA MET A 254 -4.63 8.08 0.59
C MET A 254 -4.95 9.39 1.31
N ASN A 255 -4.24 9.74 2.39
CA ASN A 255 -4.59 10.88 3.25
C ASN A 255 -3.39 11.81 3.51
N LEU A 256 -2.69 12.18 2.44
CA LEU A 256 -1.47 13.00 2.48
C LEU A 256 -1.67 14.43 3.01
N THR A 257 -2.91 14.93 3.03
CA THR A 257 -3.28 16.28 3.50
C THR A 257 -4.20 16.25 4.72
N GLY A 258 -4.45 15.06 5.28
CA GLY A 258 -5.28 14.88 6.46
C GLY A 258 -4.62 15.46 7.70
N GLU A 259 -5.45 15.83 8.67
CA GLU A 259 -4.95 16.14 10.01
C GLU A 259 -4.31 14.89 10.62
N THR A 260 -3.19 15.07 11.31
CA THR A 260 -2.44 13.94 11.89
C THR A 260 -3.16 13.33 13.10
N GLN A 261 -4.07 14.07 13.73
CA GLN A 261 -4.74 13.68 14.97
C GLN A 261 -5.65 12.44 14.82
N PRO A 262 -6.54 12.34 13.81
CA PRO A 262 -7.31 11.12 13.55
C PRO A 262 -6.46 9.86 13.38
N LEU A 263 -5.33 9.96 12.67
CA LEU A 263 -4.39 8.84 12.53
C LEU A 263 -3.86 8.40 13.90
N VAL A 264 -3.48 9.35 14.77
CA VAL A 264 -3.01 9.03 16.12
C VAL A 264 -4.10 8.38 16.96
N GLU A 265 -5.34 8.86 16.90
CA GLU A 265 -6.46 8.25 17.60
C GLU A 265 -6.73 6.83 17.14
N GLN A 266 -6.64 6.58 15.83
CA GLN A 266 -6.81 5.23 15.26
C GLN A 266 -5.64 4.31 15.63
N LEU A 267 -4.40 4.79 15.67
CA LEU A 267 -3.25 4.04 16.19
C LEU A 267 -3.44 3.70 17.68
N MET A 268 -3.96 4.64 18.47
CA MET A 268 -4.31 4.43 19.88
C MET A 268 -5.47 3.45 20.06
N MET A 269 -6.42 3.41 19.11
CA MET A 269 -7.48 2.42 19.07
C MET A 269 -6.94 1.02 18.72
N ILE A 270 -6.07 0.91 17.72
CA ILE A 270 -5.38 -0.35 17.37
C ILE A 270 -4.59 -0.88 18.58
N LYS A 271 -3.88 0.01 19.30
CA LYS A 271 -3.21 -0.31 20.58
C LYS A 271 -4.17 -0.94 21.58
N ARG A 272 -5.34 -0.33 21.82
CA ARG A 272 -6.35 -0.84 22.75
C ARG A 272 -6.94 -2.18 22.30
N MET A 273 -7.30 -2.31 21.02
CA MET A 273 -7.97 -3.50 20.49
C MET A 273 -7.07 -4.74 20.46
N GLN A 274 -5.81 -4.59 20.06
CA GLN A 274 -4.89 -5.71 19.93
C GLN A 274 -4.20 -6.08 21.26
N LYS A 275 -4.61 -5.48 22.41
CA LYS A 275 -3.95 -5.61 23.73
C LYS A 275 -2.43 -5.50 23.62
N LEU A 276 -1.98 -4.64 22.72
CA LEU A 276 -0.58 -4.47 22.44
C LEU A 276 0.05 -3.78 23.63
N MET A 277 1.12 -4.36 24.19
CA MET A 277 2.12 -3.57 24.89
C MET A 277 2.84 -2.69 23.84
N PHE A 278 2.14 -1.72 23.27
CA PHE A 278 2.71 -0.76 22.33
C PHE A 278 3.44 0.32 23.13
N LEU A 279 4.59 -0.08 23.68
CA LEU A 279 5.66 0.73 24.29
C LEU A 279 6.97 -0.05 24.16
N SER A 280 7.28 -0.55 22.96
CA SER A 280 8.59 -1.12 22.66
C SER A 280 9.11 -0.52 21.36
N HIS A 281 10.42 -0.33 21.27
CA HIS A 281 11.17 -0.01 20.04
C HIS A 281 10.64 -0.67 18.75
N SER A 282 10.08 -1.88 18.81
CA SER A 282 9.54 -2.62 17.64
C SER A 282 8.41 -1.89 16.92
N SER A 283 7.58 -1.14 17.65
CA SER A 283 6.48 -0.35 17.11
C SER A 283 6.95 0.82 16.25
N PHE A 284 7.95 1.56 16.77
CA PHE A 284 8.57 2.67 16.06
C PHE A 284 9.28 2.19 14.80
N VAL A 285 9.94 1.03 14.84
CA VAL A 285 10.55 0.40 13.66
C VAL A 285 9.50 0.09 12.59
N LEU A 286 8.34 -0.46 12.95
CA LEU A 286 7.28 -0.79 11.98
C LEU A 286 6.69 0.46 11.31
N ILE A 287 6.52 1.54 12.08
CA ILE A 287 6.07 2.84 11.58
C ILE A 287 7.10 3.41 10.60
N MET A 288 8.37 3.55 11.02
CA MET A 288 9.45 4.07 10.17
C MET A 288 9.64 3.22 8.90
N LYS A 289 9.55 1.89 9.02
CA LYS A 289 9.63 0.96 7.88
C LYS A 289 8.45 1.13 6.92
N GLY A 290 7.23 1.26 7.42
CA GLY A 290 6.03 1.51 6.59
C GLY A 290 6.15 2.80 5.79
N LEU A 291 6.71 3.84 6.41
CA LEU A 291 6.86 5.14 5.80
C LEU A 291 7.95 5.13 4.70
N LEU A 292 9.09 4.48 4.96
CA LEU A 292 10.13 4.28 3.93
C LEU A 292 9.66 3.38 2.78
N MET A 293 8.83 2.36 3.05
CA MET A 293 8.26 1.53 1.99
C MET A 293 7.26 2.32 1.13
N ASN A 294 6.42 3.16 1.74
CA ASN A 294 5.48 4.01 1.00
C ASN A 294 6.21 4.98 0.06
N LEU A 295 7.29 5.60 0.56
CA LEU A 295 8.20 6.44 -0.24
C LEU A 295 8.75 5.72 -1.48
N LEU A 296 9.04 4.41 -1.36
CA LEU A 296 9.58 3.61 -2.46
C LEU A 296 8.52 3.12 -3.45
N GLU A 297 7.31 2.83 -2.98
CA GLU A 297 6.20 2.35 -3.82
C GLU A 297 5.50 3.49 -4.58
N CYS A 298 5.74 4.74 -4.20
CA CYS A 298 5.21 5.91 -4.89
C CYS A 298 5.72 5.99 -6.37
N PRO A 299 4.84 6.11 -7.38
CA PRO A 299 5.22 6.11 -8.78
C PRO A 299 6.18 7.26 -9.15
N LEU A 300 7.16 6.98 -10.02
CA LEU A 300 8.21 7.91 -10.46
C LEU A 300 7.69 9.21 -11.10
N SER A 301 6.48 9.21 -11.66
CA SER A 301 5.86 10.36 -12.30
C SER A 301 5.39 11.46 -11.35
N GLN A 302 5.21 11.16 -10.05
CA GLN A 302 4.77 12.11 -9.03
C GLN A 302 5.89 12.32 -8.01
N SER A 303 6.97 13.01 -8.41
CA SER A 303 8.11 13.25 -7.52
C SER A 303 7.72 13.99 -6.22
N GLU A 304 6.65 14.76 -6.22
CA GLU A 304 6.23 15.64 -5.12
C GLU A 304 5.52 14.90 -3.98
N THR A 305 4.76 13.84 -4.27
CA THR A 305 4.06 13.02 -3.26
C THR A 305 5.03 12.24 -2.39
N SER A 306 6.17 11.80 -2.95
CA SER A 306 7.23 11.11 -2.20
C SER A 306 7.81 11.99 -1.06
N LEU A 307 7.92 13.29 -1.29
CA LEU A 307 8.39 14.26 -0.29
C LEU A 307 7.34 14.57 0.78
N GLN A 308 6.07 14.62 0.40
CA GLN A 308 4.94 14.83 1.30
C GLN A 308 4.79 13.66 2.28
N GLN A 309 4.99 12.43 1.80
CA GLN A 309 5.04 11.22 2.63
C GLN A 309 6.13 11.28 3.70
N TYR A 310 7.28 11.90 3.39
CA TYR A 310 8.36 12.11 4.34
C TYR A 310 8.01 13.12 5.44
N HIS A 311 7.20 14.14 5.15
CA HIS A 311 6.77 15.06 6.20
C HIS A 311 5.61 14.49 7.03
N VAL A 312 4.66 13.76 6.41
CA VAL A 312 3.69 12.93 7.15
C VAL A 312 4.45 12.01 8.11
N LEU A 313 5.54 11.39 7.67
CA LEU A 313 6.41 10.57 8.52
C LEU A 313 6.89 11.33 9.79
N VAL A 314 7.39 12.56 9.63
CA VAL A 314 7.83 13.40 10.77
C VAL A 314 6.65 13.83 11.64
N SER A 315 5.54 14.29 11.07
CA SER A 315 4.35 14.75 11.80
C SER A 315 3.69 13.62 12.59
N VAL A 316 3.62 12.41 12.03
CA VAL A 316 3.03 11.22 12.67
C VAL A 316 3.88 10.79 13.87
N LEU A 317 5.22 10.71 13.70
CA LEU A 317 6.13 10.46 14.82
C LEU A 317 5.96 11.52 15.91
N THR A 318 5.95 12.80 15.53
CA THR A 318 5.77 13.94 16.45
C THR A 318 4.45 13.85 17.23
N CYS A 319 3.34 13.59 16.54
CA CYS A 319 2.00 13.57 17.13
C CYS A 319 1.81 12.36 18.06
N ILE A 320 2.35 11.19 17.70
CA ILE A 320 2.36 10.00 18.58
C ILE A 320 3.17 10.31 19.86
N MET A 321 4.29 11.00 19.73
CA MET A 321 5.21 11.24 20.85
C MET A 321 4.73 12.36 21.79
N VAL A 322 4.13 13.44 21.28
CA VAL A 322 3.54 14.51 22.09
C VAL A 322 2.32 14.02 22.89
N ASN A 323 1.49 13.17 22.28
CA ASN A 323 0.25 12.68 22.93
C ASN A 323 0.48 11.57 23.96
N LEU A 324 1.68 10.99 24.06
CA LEU A 324 1.96 9.85 24.95
C LEU A 324 2.62 10.23 26.30
N GLN A 325 2.99 11.49 26.55
CA GLN A 325 3.43 12.05 27.86
C GLN A 325 4.48 11.22 28.68
N GLN A 326 5.23 10.30 28.05
CA GLN A 326 6.23 9.45 28.69
C GLN A 326 7.60 9.63 28.01
N ASP A 327 8.68 9.38 28.75
CA ASP A 327 10.06 9.46 28.29
C ASP A 327 10.41 8.24 27.42
N PHE A 328 10.28 8.37 26.09
CA PHE A 328 10.53 7.30 25.12
C PHE A 328 11.90 7.39 24.45
N MET A 329 12.80 8.24 24.95
CA MET A 329 14.08 8.52 24.27
C MET A 329 14.88 7.24 23.98
N ASP A 330 14.93 6.32 24.95
CA ASP A 330 15.65 5.05 24.81
C ASP A 330 14.98 4.11 23.79
N ASP A 331 13.64 4.01 23.79
CA ASP A 331 12.91 3.19 22.82
C ASP A 331 13.07 3.69 21.39
N VAL A 332 13.05 5.01 21.20
CA VAL A 332 13.27 5.65 19.90
C VAL A 332 14.70 5.42 19.43
N ASN A 333 15.68 5.56 20.33
CA ASN A 333 17.08 5.27 20.02
C ASN A 333 17.28 3.81 19.58
N ILE A 334 16.74 2.85 20.33
CA ILE A 334 16.79 1.42 19.98
C ILE A 334 16.08 1.16 18.65
N ALA A 335 14.96 1.83 18.37
CA ALA A 335 14.27 1.70 17.10
C ALA A 335 15.14 2.16 15.91
N PHE A 336 15.85 3.28 16.04
CA PHE A 336 16.80 3.72 15.03
C PHE A 336 17.99 2.77 14.88
N GLU A 337 18.47 2.14 15.96
CA GLU A 337 19.50 1.09 15.87
C GLU A 337 19.01 -0.14 15.09
N TYR A 338 17.73 -0.51 15.22
CA TYR A 338 17.13 -1.56 14.39
C TYR A 338 16.93 -1.12 12.94
N LEU A 339 16.51 0.12 12.70
CA LEU A 339 16.34 0.67 11.36
C LEU A 339 17.67 0.70 10.58
N LEU A 340 18.78 1.02 11.26
CA LEU A 340 20.13 0.96 10.70
C LEU A 340 20.50 -0.42 10.15
N LYS A 341 19.95 -1.50 10.72
CA LYS A 341 20.18 -2.88 10.22
C LYS A 341 19.43 -3.16 8.91
N LEU A 342 18.51 -2.29 8.50
CA LEU A 342 17.77 -2.40 7.24
C LEU A 342 18.46 -1.61 6.11
N THR A 343 19.78 -1.74 5.97
CA THR A 343 20.61 -1.03 4.97
C THR A 343 20.03 -1.04 3.55
N PRO A 344 19.55 -2.17 2.97
CA PRO A 344 19.02 -2.15 1.61
C PRO A 344 17.77 -1.28 1.43
N LEU A 345 16.96 -1.12 2.49
CA LEU A 345 15.79 -0.25 2.49
C LEU A 345 16.23 1.21 2.50
N LEU A 346 17.16 1.55 3.40
CA LEU A 346 17.71 2.90 3.53
C LEU A 346 18.45 3.34 2.26
N ASP A 347 19.25 2.46 1.66
CA ASP A 347 19.99 2.76 0.43
C ASP A 347 19.05 3.03 -0.75
N LYS A 348 17.97 2.25 -0.88
CA LYS A 348 16.94 2.52 -1.88
C LYS A 348 16.23 3.84 -1.63
N ALA A 349 15.92 4.16 -0.36
CA ALA A 349 15.26 5.42 0.00
C ALA A 349 16.17 6.62 -0.29
N ASP A 350 17.45 6.54 0.08
CA ASP A 350 18.46 7.57 -0.19
C ASP A 350 18.63 7.79 -1.71
N GLN A 351 18.64 6.70 -2.48
CA GLN A 351 18.68 6.76 -3.95
C GLN A 351 17.41 7.37 -4.57
N ARG A 352 16.24 7.20 -3.92
CA ARG A 352 14.97 7.75 -4.41
C ARG A 352 14.87 9.25 -4.16
N CYS A 353 15.30 9.70 -2.98
CA CYS A 353 15.20 11.09 -2.52
C CYS A 353 16.45 11.93 -2.78
N ASN A 354 17.52 11.33 -3.30
CA ASN A 354 18.81 11.97 -3.50
C ASN A 354 19.32 12.71 -2.24
N CYS A 355 19.12 12.10 -1.07
CA CYS A 355 19.50 12.66 0.23
C CYS A 355 19.82 11.54 1.24
N ASP A 356 20.38 11.91 2.40
CA ASP A 356 20.49 11.02 3.55
C ASP A 356 19.18 11.04 4.34
N CYS A 357 18.27 10.12 4.01
CA CYS A 357 16.94 10.06 4.62
C CYS A 357 17.04 9.84 6.13
N LEU A 358 17.98 9.00 6.58
CA LEU A 358 18.14 8.72 8.01
C LEU A 358 18.65 9.96 8.76
N SER A 359 19.67 10.64 8.24
CA SER A 359 20.23 11.83 8.91
C SER A 359 19.18 12.93 9.07
N MET A 360 18.34 13.16 8.05
CA MET A 360 17.25 14.13 8.16
C MET A 360 16.22 13.72 9.22
N LEU A 361 15.89 12.43 9.35
CA LEU A 361 14.97 11.95 10.40
C LEU A 361 15.54 12.15 11.79
N LEU A 362 16.83 11.84 11.96
CA LEU A 362 17.54 12.03 13.22
C LEU A 362 17.57 13.51 13.62
N GLN A 363 17.77 14.43 12.67
CA GLN A 363 17.73 15.87 12.93
C GLN A 363 16.35 16.35 13.39
N GLU A 364 15.26 15.91 12.76
CA GLU A 364 13.91 16.27 13.19
C GLU A 364 13.58 15.68 14.57
N CYS A 365 13.97 14.42 14.84
CA CYS A 365 13.80 13.82 16.17
C CYS A 365 14.59 14.55 17.25
N ASN A 366 15.80 15.02 16.94
CA ASN A 366 16.61 15.82 17.86
C ASN A 366 15.95 17.18 18.16
N LYS A 367 15.47 17.92 17.15
CA LYS A 367 14.74 19.19 17.34
C LYS A 367 13.55 19.06 18.29
N LEU A 368 12.90 17.90 18.27
CA LEU A 368 11.75 17.56 19.10
C LEU A 368 12.14 16.97 20.46
N SER A 369 13.44 16.92 20.79
CA SER A 369 13.98 16.33 22.03
C SER A 369 13.66 14.83 22.22
N LEU A 370 13.43 14.11 21.12
CA LEU A 370 13.13 12.66 21.11
C LEU A 370 14.40 11.80 21.11
N LEU A 371 15.53 12.41 20.74
CA LEU A 371 16.86 11.87 20.82
C LEU A 371 17.77 12.92 21.44
N SER A 372 18.70 12.50 22.28
CA SER A 372 19.78 13.37 22.73
C SER A 372 20.76 13.69 21.59
N ASP A 373 21.55 14.74 21.77
CA ASP A 373 22.66 15.06 20.86
C ASP A 373 23.65 13.90 20.74
N SER A 374 23.92 13.20 21.84
CA SER A 374 24.81 12.03 21.85
C SER A 374 24.26 10.87 21.01
N ASN A 375 22.97 10.55 21.16
CA ASN A 375 22.30 9.48 20.39
C ASN A 375 22.28 9.83 18.90
N THR A 376 21.91 11.06 18.58
CA THR A 376 21.86 11.60 17.20
C THR A 376 23.23 11.50 16.53
N THR A 377 24.28 11.92 17.22
CA THR A 377 25.66 11.90 16.71
C THR A 377 26.14 10.46 16.49
N ASN A 378 25.87 9.56 17.44
CA ASN A 378 26.25 8.14 17.34
C ASN A 378 25.58 7.45 16.14
N LEU A 379 24.26 7.59 16.01
CA LEU A 379 23.48 6.98 14.91
C LEU A 379 23.90 7.54 13.55
N THR A 380 24.20 8.85 13.48
CA THR A 380 24.68 9.48 12.25
C THR A 380 26.06 8.95 11.83
N SER A 381 26.98 8.80 12.78
CA SER A 381 28.31 8.21 12.51
C SER A 381 28.20 6.77 12.02
N LYS A 382 27.37 5.93 12.67
CA LYS A 382 27.12 4.54 12.23
C LYS A 382 26.59 4.48 10.80
N ARG A 383 25.68 5.37 10.40
CA ARG A 383 25.18 5.43 9.02
C ARG A 383 26.23 5.90 8.03
N ALA A 384 27.08 6.85 8.42
CA ALA A 384 28.14 7.35 7.56
C ALA A 384 29.14 6.24 7.19
N GLU A 385 29.51 5.38 8.15
CA GLU A 385 30.36 4.20 7.92
C GLU A 385 29.69 3.18 6.97
N ASP A 386 28.41 2.88 7.18
CA ASP A 386 27.63 1.95 6.34
C ASP A 386 27.48 2.45 4.88
N ARG A 387 27.33 3.77 4.68
CA ARG A 387 27.21 4.39 3.35
C ARG A 387 28.51 4.43 2.54
N GLU A 388 29.68 4.21 3.16
CA GLU A 388 30.96 4.19 2.44
C GLU A 388 30.97 3.09 1.35
N TYR A 389 30.25 1.99 1.60
CA TYR A 389 30.14 0.84 0.72
C TYR A 389 28.88 0.85 -0.18
N ALA A 390 28.03 1.86 -0.06
CA ALA A 390 26.75 1.92 -0.77
C ALA A 390 26.93 2.24 -2.27
N PRO A 391 26.11 1.66 -3.17
CA PRO A 391 26.17 1.97 -4.60
C PRO A 391 25.80 3.44 -4.86
N ARG A 392 26.78 4.24 -5.29
CA ARG A 392 26.56 5.64 -5.72
C ARG A 392 26.09 5.67 -7.18
N LEU A 393 24.99 6.37 -7.46
CA LEU A 393 24.56 6.67 -8.83
C LEU A 393 25.58 7.58 -9.51
N LYS A 394 26.25 7.08 -10.54
CA LYS A 394 27.17 7.83 -11.40
C LYS A 394 26.40 8.49 -12.56
N THR A 395 25.54 9.48 -12.30
CA THR A 395 25.14 10.41 -13.38
C THR A 395 24.54 11.70 -12.83
N ALA A 396 25.15 12.83 -13.20
CA ALA A 396 24.64 14.18 -12.91
C ALA A 396 23.28 14.48 -13.61
N GLU A 397 22.91 13.68 -14.61
CA GLU A 397 21.67 13.87 -15.38
C GLU A 397 20.39 13.51 -14.59
N ASN A 398 20.47 12.60 -13.61
CA ASN A 398 19.31 12.20 -12.79
C ASN A 398 19.06 13.12 -11.59
N ALA A 399 20.02 13.97 -11.23
CA ALA A 399 19.93 14.87 -10.08
C ALA A 399 18.86 15.96 -10.24
N ASN A 400 18.52 16.33 -11.49
CA ASN A 400 17.50 17.34 -11.80
C ASN A 400 16.05 16.79 -11.80
N ILE A 401 15.88 15.46 -11.74
CA ILE A 401 14.58 14.80 -11.81
C ILE A 401 14.15 14.28 -10.43
N GLN A 402 15.11 13.94 -9.56
CA GLN A 402 14.80 13.39 -8.24
C GLN A 402 14.50 14.46 -7.18
N PRO A 403 13.41 14.28 -6.40
CA PRO A 403 12.93 15.28 -5.46
C PRO A 403 13.77 15.23 -4.17
N ASN A 404 14.35 16.37 -3.75
CA ASN A 404 15.18 16.47 -2.53
C ASN A 404 14.34 17.01 -1.34
N PRO A 405 14.12 16.21 -0.26
CA PRO A 405 13.30 16.63 0.88
C PRO A 405 13.80 17.86 1.62
N GLY A 406 15.11 18.12 1.57
CA GLY A 406 15.71 19.34 2.12
C GLY A 406 15.19 20.63 1.49
N LEU A 407 14.66 20.59 0.26
CA LEU A 407 14.07 21.78 -0.39
C LEU A 407 12.72 22.17 0.24
N ILE A 408 11.87 21.21 0.63
CA ILE A 408 10.61 21.49 1.33
C ILE A 408 10.87 22.04 2.72
N LEU A 409 11.79 21.43 3.48
CA LEU A 409 12.13 21.89 4.83
C LEU A 409 12.69 23.33 4.78
N ARG A 410 13.43 23.68 3.73
CA ARG A 410 13.89 25.06 3.49
C ARG A 410 12.79 26.00 2.99
N ALA A 411 11.73 25.49 2.37
CA ALA A 411 10.60 26.26 1.87
C ALA A 411 9.58 26.60 2.96
N GLU A 412 9.55 25.89 4.09
CA GLU A 412 8.60 26.15 5.19
C GLU A 412 8.58 27.61 5.69
N PRO A 413 9.74 28.26 5.96
CA PRO A 413 9.76 29.68 6.34
C PRO A 413 9.18 30.57 5.25
N THR A 414 9.42 30.24 3.98
CA THR A 414 8.88 30.97 2.81
C THR A 414 7.36 30.85 2.75
N VAL A 415 6.79 29.64 2.95
CA VAL A 415 5.33 29.45 3.05
C VAL A 415 4.76 30.31 4.17
N THR A 416 5.39 30.31 5.34
CA THR A 416 4.94 31.09 6.50
C THR A 416 5.02 32.61 6.24
N ASN A 417 6.05 33.07 5.54
CA ASN A 417 6.19 34.47 5.16
C ASN A 417 5.17 34.89 4.09
N ILE A 418 4.94 34.07 3.07
CA ILE A 418 3.90 34.32 2.06
C ILE A 418 2.53 34.38 2.73
N LEU A 419 2.22 33.43 3.62
CA LEU A 419 1.01 33.46 4.43
C LEU A 419 0.86 34.83 5.14
N LYS A 420 1.90 35.33 5.81
CA LYS A 420 1.86 36.65 6.46
C LYS A 420 1.67 37.80 5.47
N THR A 421 2.33 37.76 4.32
CA THR A 421 2.18 38.76 3.26
C THR A 421 0.76 38.79 2.70
N VAL A 422 0.12 37.63 2.54
CA VAL A 422 -1.29 37.49 2.11
C VAL A 422 -2.29 37.79 3.26
N ASP A 423 -1.84 37.94 4.50
CA ASP A 423 -2.71 38.44 5.59
C ASP A 423 -2.68 39.97 5.73
N ALA A 424 -1.70 40.65 5.12
CA ALA A 424 -1.58 42.09 5.18
C ALA A 424 -2.75 42.80 4.46
N ASP A 425 -3.09 44.02 4.86
CA ASP A 425 -4.17 44.80 4.25
C ASP A 425 -3.85 45.15 2.77
N HIS A 426 -4.40 44.35 1.85
CA HIS A 426 -4.14 44.43 0.40
C HIS A 426 -4.72 45.67 -0.27
N SER A 427 -5.58 46.43 0.43
CA SER A 427 -6.08 47.71 -0.08
C SER A 427 -4.97 48.74 -0.32
N LYS A 428 -3.78 48.54 0.27
CA LYS A 428 -2.67 49.50 0.23
C LYS A 428 -1.55 49.17 -0.78
N SER A 429 -1.43 47.92 -1.25
CA SER A 429 -0.37 47.52 -2.21
C SER A 429 -0.73 46.24 -3.01
N PRO A 430 -1.69 46.32 -3.95
CA PRO A 430 -2.08 45.18 -4.77
C PRO A 430 -0.99 44.77 -5.79
N GLU A 431 -0.16 45.70 -6.27
CA GLU A 431 0.95 45.36 -7.19
C GLU A 431 2.05 44.53 -6.53
N GLY A 432 2.39 44.81 -5.26
CA GLY A 432 3.40 44.05 -4.52
C GLY A 432 2.96 42.60 -4.31
N LEU A 433 1.69 42.40 -3.97
CA LEU A 433 1.10 41.07 -3.85
C LEU A 433 1.11 40.33 -5.19
N LEU A 434 0.74 41.00 -6.28
CA LEU A 434 0.77 40.42 -7.62
C LEU A 434 2.18 39.96 -8.01
N GLY A 435 3.21 40.75 -7.68
CA GLY A 435 4.60 40.37 -7.92
C GLY A 435 4.99 39.08 -7.18
N VAL A 436 4.62 38.96 -5.90
CA VAL A 436 4.87 37.74 -5.10
C VAL A 436 4.18 36.52 -5.73
N LEU A 437 2.89 36.63 -6.05
CA LEU A 437 2.14 35.52 -6.66
C LEU A 437 2.67 35.16 -8.05
N GLY A 438 3.01 36.14 -8.87
CA GLY A 438 3.61 35.92 -10.19
C GLY A 438 4.94 35.18 -10.12
N HIS A 439 5.82 35.54 -9.18
CA HIS A 439 7.06 34.81 -8.95
C HIS A 439 6.83 33.38 -8.46
N MET A 440 5.79 33.13 -7.66
CA MET A 440 5.45 31.78 -7.22
C MET A 440 5.05 30.84 -8.37
N LEU A 441 4.46 31.36 -9.45
CA LEU A 441 4.10 30.56 -10.63
C LEU A 441 5.31 30.17 -11.49
N SER A 442 6.49 30.74 -11.23
CA SER A 442 7.67 30.50 -12.06
C SER A 442 8.31 29.13 -11.75
N GLY A 443 8.55 28.36 -12.81
CA GLY A 443 9.18 27.04 -12.72
C GLY A 443 8.40 26.07 -11.83
N LYS A 444 9.10 25.34 -10.96
CA LYS A 444 8.51 24.39 -9.98
C LYS A 444 8.25 25.02 -8.61
N SER A 445 8.28 26.36 -8.51
CA SER A 445 8.17 27.04 -7.21
C SER A 445 6.79 26.84 -6.58
N LEU A 446 5.72 26.84 -7.38
CA LEU A 446 4.36 26.65 -6.87
C LEU A 446 4.23 25.28 -6.21
N ASP A 447 4.61 24.24 -6.94
CA ASP A 447 4.50 22.86 -6.48
C ASP A 447 5.32 22.60 -5.22
N LEU A 448 6.54 23.14 -5.16
CA LEU A 448 7.38 23.05 -3.97
C LEU A 448 6.74 23.74 -2.75
N LEU A 449 6.14 24.92 -2.94
CA LEU A 449 5.49 25.67 -1.86
C LEU A 449 4.20 24.99 -1.40
N LEU A 450 3.40 24.45 -2.33
CA LEU A 450 2.19 23.69 -2.00
C LEU A 450 2.54 22.39 -1.26
N ALA A 451 3.55 21.66 -1.72
CA ALA A 451 4.03 20.47 -1.04
C ALA A 451 4.55 20.80 0.37
N ALA A 452 5.26 21.93 0.54
CA ALA A 452 5.70 22.40 1.85
C ALA A 452 4.53 22.86 2.76
N ALA A 453 3.52 23.49 2.20
CA ALA A 453 2.30 23.86 2.93
C ALA A 453 1.50 22.61 3.34
N ALA A 454 1.42 21.60 2.47
CA ALA A 454 0.76 20.33 2.74
C ALA A 454 1.47 19.56 3.85
N ALA A 455 2.79 19.41 3.70
CA ALA A 455 3.69 18.87 4.71
C ALA A 455 3.44 19.52 6.08
N THR A 456 3.54 20.84 6.18
CA THR A 456 3.44 21.56 7.47
C THR A 456 2.01 21.71 8.01
N GLY A 457 1.01 21.05 7.42
CA GLY A 457 -0.41 21.17 7.81
C GLY A 457 -1.00 22.57 7.57
N LYS A 458 -0.31 23.43 6.82
CA LYS A 458 -0.73 24.81 6.53
C LYS A 458 -1.49 24.95 5.20
N LEU A 459 -1.64 23.88 4.42
CA LEU A 459 -2.26 23.91 3.09
C LEU A 459 -3.70 24.46 3.10
N LYS A 460 -4.54 24.05 4.05
CA LYS A 460 -5.91 24.60 4.19
C LYS A 460 -5.88 26.12 4.41
N SER A 461 -5.00 26.59 5.31
CA SER A 461 -4.82 28.03 5.57
C SER A 461 -4.30 28.77 4.33
N PHE A 462 -3.41 28.13 3.58
CA PHE A 462 -2.89 28.62 2.31
C PHE A 462 -3.99 28.76 1.24
N ALA A 463 -4.80 27.72 1.04
CA ALA A 463 -5.93 27.73 0.11
C ALA A 463 -6.98 28.78 0.48
N ARG A 464 -7.36 28.88 1.76
CA ARG A 464 -8.30 29.91 2.24
C ARG A 464 -7.87 31.34 1.92
N LYS A 465 -6.57 31.61 1.90
CA LYS A 465 -6.05 32.93 1.51
C LYS A 465 -6.25 33.22 0.04
N PHE A 466 -6.05 32.24 -0.83
CA PHE A 466 -6.39 32.40 -2.24
C PHE A 466 -7.89 32.56 -2.47
N ILE A 467 -8.74 31.87 -1.69
CA ILE A 467 -10.20 32.08 -1.74
C ILE A 467 -10.54 33.53 -1.41
N LYS A 468 -9.97 34.10 -0.33
CA LYS A 468 -10.14 35.53 0.00
C LYS A 468 -9.68 36.46 -1.13
N LEU A 469 -8.57 36.15 -1.81
CA LEU A 469 -8.11 36.92 -2.96
C LEU A 469 -9.05 36.80 -4.17
N ASN A 470 -9.76 35.69 -4.30
CA ASN A 470 -10.76 35.49 -5.36
C ASN A 470 -12.07 36.25 -5.07
N GLU A 471 -12.33 36.55 -3.80
CA GLU A 471 -13.45 37.37 -3.32
C GLU A 471 -13.17 38.88 -3.40
N PHE A 472 -11.91 39.30 -3.18
CA PHE A 472 -11.51 40.71 -3.16
C PHE A 472 -11.95 41.53 -4.41
N PRO A 473 -11.90 40.99 -5.65
CA PRO A 473 -12.35 41.67 -6.86
C PRO A 473 -13.85 41.98 -6.96
N LYS A 474 -14.69 41.54 -6.00
CA LYS A 474 -16.13 41.82 -5.97
C LYS A 474 -16.45 43.30 -5.69
N HIS A 475 -15.57 44.01 -5.01
CA HIS A 475 -15.74 45.44 -4.69
C HIS A 475 -15.07 46.31 -5.76
N ILE A 476 -15.85 46.83 -6.70
CA ILE A 476 -15.37 47.74 -7.75
C ILE A 476 -15.64 49.18 -7.32
N SER A 477 -14.61 50.02 -7.23
CA SER A 477 -14.78 51.47 -7.04
C SER A 477 -13.73 52.27 -7.82
N GLY A 478 -14.18 53.08 -8.77
CA GLY A 478 -13.39 54.14 -9.44
C GLY A 478 -11.99 53.74 -9.94
N GLU A 479 -11.84 52.61 -10.63
CA GLU A 479 -10.53 52.08 -11.01
C GLU A 479 -10.00 52.63 -12.36
N GLY A 480 -8.72 53.00 -12.39
CA GLY A 480 -7.98 53.25 -13.64
C GLY A 480 -7.54 51.95 -14.33
N SER A 481 -7.12 52.01 -15.59
CA SER A 481 -6.77 50.84 -16.42
C SER A 481 -5.72 49.91 -15.81
N LYS A 482 -4.72 50.46 -15.09
CA LYS A 482 -3.69 49.67 -14.40
C LYS A 482 -4.21 48.93 -13.18
N SER A 483 -5.10 49.55 -12.39
CA SER A 483 -5.72 48.90 -11.22
C SER A 483 -6.62 47.73 -11.65
N ALA A 484 -7.37 47.93 -12.75
CA ALA A 484 -8.20 46.90 -13.33
C ALA A 484 -7.39 45.67 -13.81
N SER A 485 -6.20 45.87 -14.40
CA SER A 485 -5.35 44.75 -14.83
C SER A 485 -4.76 43.99 -13.65
N VAL A 486 -4.33 44.68 -12.60
CA VAL A 486 -3.82 44.06 -11.37
C VAL A 486 -4.91 43.22 -10.70
N ARG A 487 -6.13 43.77 -10.58
CA ARG A 487 -7.29 43.06 -10.02
C ARG A 487 -7.66 41.81 -10.84
N ALA A 488 -7.64 41.92 -12.17
CA ALA A 488 -7.88 40.77 -13.06
C ALA A 488 -6.81 39.68 -12.86
N LEU A 489 -5.54 40.06 -12.77
CA LEU A 489 -4.44 39.10 -12.59
C LEU A 489 -4.45 38.44 -11.21
N LEU A 490 -4.74 39.19 -10.14
CA LEU A 490 -4.88 38.62 -8.79
C LEU A 490 -6.02 37.59 -8.73
N PHE A 491 -7.16 37.90 -9.36
CA PHE A 491 -8.25 36.94 -9.51
C PHE A 491 -7.80 35.70 -10.29
N ASP A 492 -7.19 35.90 -11.45
CA ASP A 492 -6.83 34.81 -12.36
C ASP A 492 -5.80 33.86 -11.74
N ILE A 493 -4.73 34.41 -11.17
CA ILE A 493 -3.67 33.64 -10.53
C ILE A 493 -4.20 32.88 -9.31
N SER A 494 -4.98 33.53 -8.44
CA SER A 494 -5.56 32.85 -7.27
C SER A 494 -6.52 31.73 -7.69
N PHE A 495 -7.33 31.93 -8.74
CA PHE A 495 -8.22 30.91 -9.28
C PHE A 495 -7.44 29.70 -9.84
N LEU A 496 -6.39 29.96 -10.62
CA LEU A 496 -5.51 28.92 -11.17
C LEU A 496 -4.85 28.11 -10.04
N MET A 497 -4.28 28.78 -9.04
CA MET A 497 -3.65 28.12 -7.90
C MET A 497 -4.64 27.27 -7.11
N LEU A 498 -5.88 27.73 -6.92
CA LEU A 498 -6.91 26.95 -6.24
C LEU A 498 -7.33 25.71 -7.05
N CYS A 499 -7.51 25.83 -8.37
CA CYS A 499 -7.79 24.69 -9.24
C CYS A 499 -6.65 23.66 -9.20
N HIS A 500 -5.39 24.14 -9.24
CA HIS A 500 -4.21 23.29 -9.14
C HIS A 500 -4.14 22.56 -7.79
N VAL A 501 -4.42 23.25 -6.68
CA VAL A 501 -4.53 22.64 -5.35
C VAL A 501 -5.59 21.55 -5.34
N VAL A 502 -6.78 21.79 -5.89
CA VAL A 502 -7.87 20.80 -5.93
C VAL A 502 -7.46 19.57 -6.74
N GLN A 503 -6.83 19.73 -7.89
CA GLN A 503 -6.43 18.58 -8.70
C GLN A 503 -5.26 17.79 -8.11
N THR A 504 -4.41 18.45 -7.33
CA THR A 504 -3.24 17.82 -6.72
C THR A 504 -3.58 17.15 -5.39
N TYR A 505 -4.48 17.76 -4.61
CA TYR A 505 -4.75 17.37 -3.21
C TYR A 505 -6.22 17.03 -2.91
N GLY A 506 -7.12 17.17 -3.88
CA GLY A 506 -8.55 16.92 -3.75
C GLY A 506 -9.37 18.12 -3.25
N SER A 507 -10.68 18.14 -3.57
CA SER A 507 -11.59 19.20 -3.13
C SER A 507 -11.76 19.32 -1.62
N GLU A 508 -11.54 18.24 -0.87
CA GLU A 508 -11.69 18.20 0.59
C GLU A 508 -10.79 19.20 1.32
N VAL A 509 -9.62 19.53 0.75
CA VAL A 509 -8.72 20.56 1.31
C VAL A 509 -9.42 21.93 1.43
N ILE A 510 -10.38 22.20 0.54
CA ILE A 510 -11.14 23.45 0.52
C ILE A 510 -12.50 23.28 1.22
N LEU A 511 -13.20 22.16 0.98
CA LEU A 511 -14.60 21.99 1.39
C LEU A 511 -14.80 21.42 2.80
N SER A 512 -13.75 20.93 3.47
CA SER A 512 -13.90 20.21 4.76
C SER A 512 -14.46 21.06 5.90
N ASP A 513 -14.27 22.37 5.85
CA ASP A 513 -14.59 23.27 6.96
C ASP A 513 -15.59 24.35 6.50
N PRO A 514 -16.76 24.48 7.15
CA PRO A 514 -17.76 25.45 6.74
C PRO A 514 -17.26 26.89 6.88
N SER A 515 -17.65 27.74 5.93
CA SER A 515 -17.33 29.17 5.94
C SER A 515 -17.84 29.83 7.23
N PRO A 516 -16.97 30.52 8.00
CA PRO A 516 -17.36 31.17 9.26
C PRO A 516 -18.33 32.35 9.06
N SER A 517 -18.48 32.86 7.83
CA SER A 517 -19.34 34.00 7.51
C SER A 517 -20.77 33.63 7.08
N GLY A 518 -21.13 32.35 7.05
CA GLY A 518 -22.46 31.88 6.62
C GLY A 518 -22.75 32.00 5.12
N GLU A 519 -22.09 32.94 4.42
CA GLU A 519 -22.04 32.99 2.96
C GLU A 519 -20.91 32.10 2.43
N THR A 520 -21.24 31.25 1.46
CA THR A 520 -20.29 30.39 0.75
C THR A 520 -19.54 31.21 -0.32
N PRO A 521 -18.20 31.25 -0.28
CA PRO A 521 -17.39 31.90 -1.31
C PRO A 521 -17.74 31.43 -2.74
N PHE A 522 -17.48 32.29 -3.71
CA PHE A 522 -17.69 32.02 -5.14
C PHE A 522 -16.94 30.76 -5.57
N PHE A 523 -15.66 30.65 -5.21
CA PHE A 523 -14.82 29.52 -5.64
C PHE A 523 -15.34 28.19 -5.08
N GLU A 524 -15.77 28.13 -3.82
CA GLU A 524 -16.34 26.92 -3.22
C GLU A 524 -17.62 26.48 -3.95
N THR A 525 -18.48 27.44 -4.26
CA THR A 525 -19.72 27.21 -5.02
C THR A 525 -19.41 26.67 -6.43
N TRP A 526 -18.44 27.29 -7.12
CA TRP A 526 -17.99 26.86 -8.43
C TRP A 526 -17.33 25.47 -8.39
N LEU A 527 -16.47 25.21 -7.40
CA LEU A 527 -15.80 23.93 -7.19
C LEU A 527 -16.79 22.77 -7.04
N GLN A 528 -17.83 22.94 -6.21
CA GLN A 528 -18.84 21.91 -5.99
C GLN A 528 -19.63 21.58 -7.26
N THR A 529 -19.92 22.59 -8.08
CA THR A 529 -20.86 22.47 -9.20
C THR A 529 -20.19 22.24 -10.56
N CYS A 530 -18.94 22.67 -10.74
CA CYS A 530 -18.29 22.77 -12.04
C CYS A 530 -17.03 21.91 -12.19
N MET A 531 -16.24 21.74 -11.14
CA MET A 531 -14.91 21.13 -11.23
C MET A 531 -14.98 19.61 -11.49
N PRO A 532 -14.41 19.10 -12.60
CA PRO A 532 -14.32 17.66 -12.84
C PRO A 532 -13.30 17.01 -11.90
N GLU A 533 -13.73 15.97 -11.18
CA GLU A 533 -12.90 15.17 -10.27
C GLU A 533 -13.17 13.68 -10.52
N GLU A 534 -12.20 12.82 -10.19
CA GLU A 534 -12.34 11.37 -10.34
C GLU A 534 -13.49 10.86 -9.46
N GLY A 535 -14.44 10.14 -10.06
CA GLY A 535 -15.63 9.62 -9.36
C GLY A 535 -16.76 10.64 -9.12
N LYS A 536 -16.57 11.93 -9.44
CA LYS A 536 -17.61 12.97 -9.30
C LYS A 536 -18.45 13.08 -10.58
N THR A 537 -19.77 12.94 -10.44
CA THR A 537 -20.72 13.17 -11.55
C THR A 537 -21.20 14.61 -11.52
N LEU A 538 -20.93 15.33 -12.61
CA LEU A 538 -21.35 16.73 -12.76
C LEU A 538 -22.60 16.82 -13.62
N ASN A 539 -23.52 17.72 -13.25
CA ASN A 539 -24.71 18.01 -14.05
C ASN A 539 -24.46 19.28 -14.90
N PRO A 540 -24.29 19.18 -16.23
CA PRO A 540 -24.11 20.35 -17.09
C PRO A 540 -25.34 21.28 -17.13
N ASP A 541 -26.51 20.79 -16.74
CA ASP A 541 -27.78 21.54 -16.66
C ASP A 541 -28.03 22.13 -15.25
N HIS A 542 -27.04 22.09 -14.36
CA HIS A 542 -27.19 22.60 -12.99
C HIS A 542 -27.66 24.08 -13.00
N PRO A 543 -28.62 24.47 -12.14
CA PRO A 543 -29.18 25.84 -12.13
C PRO A 543 -28.13 26.96 -11.95
N CYS A 544 -26.97 26.66 -11.37
CA CYS A 544 -25.85 27.61 -11.27
C CYS A 544 -25.34 28.08 -12.65
N PHE A 545 -25.58 27.31 -13.70
CA PHE A 545 -25.26 27.63 -15.10
C PHE A 545 -26.41 28.32 -15.84
N ARG A 546 -27.41 28.83 -15.12
CA ARG A 546 -28.43 29.74 -15.67
C ARG A 546 -28.22 31.18 -15.18
N PRO A 547 -27.16 31.88 -15.64
CA PRO A 547 -27.07 33.31 -15.42
C PRO A 547 -28.26 34.03 -16.05
N GLU A 548 -28.46 35.29 -15.65
CA GLU A 548 -29.39 36.19 -16.34
C GLU A 548 -29.07 36.23 -17.85
N SER A 549 -30.05 35.93 -18.70
CA SER A 549 -29.87 35.82 -20.16
C SER A 549 -29.17 37.06 -20.77
N GLY A 550 -29.48 38.27 -20.28
CA GLY A 550 -28.82 39.49 -20.74
C GLY A 550 -27.30 39.55 -20.47
N LYS A 551 -26.80 38.88 -19.42
CA LYS A 551 -25.36 38.78 -19.15
C LYS A 551 -24.66 37.81 -20.09
N VAL A 552 -25.33 36.71 -20.44
CA VAL A 552 -24.81 35.70 -21.38
C VAL A 552 -24.73 36.31 -22.78
N GLU A 553 -25.80 36.94 -23.25
CA GLU A 553 -25.84 37.63 -24.55
C GLU A 553 -24.75 38.70 -24.66
N SER A 554 -24.56 39.49 -23.60
CA SER A 554 -23.49 40.51 -23.55
C SER A 554 -22.10 39.88 -23.63
N LEU A 555 -21.88 38.75 -22.96
CA LEU A 555 -20.60 38.04 -22.98
C LEU A 555 -20.34 37.41 -24.36
N VAL A 556 -21.33 36.76 -24.97
CA VAL A 556 -21.22 36.18 -26.31
C VAL A 556 -20.95 37.28 -27.36
N ALA A 557 -21.66 38.41 -27.27
CA ALA A 557 -21.44 39.55 -28.15
C ALA A 557 -20.01 40.13 -27.99
N LEU A 558 -19.51 40.21 -26.75
CA LEU A 558 -18.14 40.64 -26.46
C LEU A 558 -17.09 39.70 -27.06
N LEU A 559 -17.28 38.38 -26.89
CA LEU A 559 -16.37 37.36 -27.40
C LEU A 559 -16.36 37.27 -28.93
N ASN A 560 -17.48 37.57 -29.59
CA ASN A 560 -17.59 37.50 -31.05
C ASN A 560 -17.07 38.78 -31.74
N ASN A 561 -17.41 39.96 -31.18
CA ASN A 561 -17.20 41.25 -31.85
C ASN A 561 -15.90 41.96 -31.45
N SER A 562 -15.37 41.73 -30.24
CA SER A 562 -14.17 42.44 -29.78
C SER A 562 -12.89 41.72 -30.22
N SER A 563 -11.93 42.47 -30.74
CA SER A 563 -10.55 41.99 -30.90
C SER A 563 -9.79 41.97 -29.58
N GLU A 564 -10.30 42.65 -28.55
CA GLU A 564 -9.66 42.74 -27.24
C GLU A 564 -10.67 43.02 -26.11
N MET A 565 -10.64 42.18 -25.07
CA MET A 565 -11.51 42.34 -23.90
C MET A 565 -11.01 43.46 -22.96
N LYS A 566 -11.84 44.46 -22.66
CA LYS A 566 -11.50 45.55 -21.73
C LYS A 566 -11.63 45.09 -20.28
N LEU A 567 -10.59 45.24 -19.46
CA LEU A 567 -10.56 44.70 -18.09
C LEU A 567 -11.27 45.59 -17.04
N VAL A 568 -11.50 46.86 -17.39
CA VAL A 568 -12.05 47.87 -16.48
C VAL A 568 -13.51 47.56 -16.14
N GLN A 569 -13.84 47.66 -14.85
CA GLN A 569 -15.18 47.40 -14.29
C GLN A 569 -15.72 45.98 -14.51
N MET A 570 -14.87 45.02 -14.91
CA MET A 570 -15.28 43.63 -15.03
C MET A 570 -15.38 42.94 -13.68
N LYS A 571 -16.47 42.20 -13.47
CA LYS A 571 -16.66 41.31 -12.32
C LYS A 571 -16.31 39.88 -12.73
N TRP A 572 -15.05 39.49 -12.52
CA TRP A 572 -14.52 38.22 -13.02
C TRP A 572 -15.25 36.98 -12.52
N HIS A 573 -15.73 36.97 -11.27
CA HIS A 573 -16.57 35.90 -10.75
C HIS A 573 -17.89 35.74 -11.54
N GLU A 574 -18.56 36.83 -11.92
CA GLU A 574 -19.77 36.77 -12.76
C GLU A 574 -19.45 36.30 -14.19
N ILE A 575 -18.31 36.70 -14.74
CA ILE A 575 -17.83 36.24 -16.05
C ILE A 575 -17.57 34.72 -16.02
N CYS A 576 -16.87 34.22 -14.99
CA CYS A 576 -16.61 32.79 -14.82
C CYS A 576 -17.90 31.98 -14.70
N LEU A 577 -18.90 32.46 -13.95
CA LEU A 577 -20.23 31.82 -13.85
C LEU A 577 -21.01 31.86 -15.18
N SER A 578 -20.82 32.92 -15.98
CA SER A 578 -21.52 33.08 -17.27
C SER A 578 -20.83 32.37 -18.43
N THR A 579 -19.55 32.01 -18.29
CA THR A 579 -18.75 31.38 -19.34
C THR A 579 -19.33 30.04 -19.82
N PRO A 580 -19.78 29.12 -18.94
CA PRO A 580 -20.44 27.88 -19.35
C PRO A 580 -21.65 28.09 -20.27
N ALA A 581 -22.55 29.01 -19.91
CA ALA A 581 -23.73 29.32 -20.71
C ALA A 581 -23.36 29.96 -22.06
N ALA A 582 -22.37 30.85 -22.08
CA ALA A 582 -21.86 31.44 -23.30
C ALA A 582 -21.23 30.38 -24.24
N ILE A 583 -20.50 29.42 -23.69
CA ILE A 583 -19.94 28.29 -24.45
C ILE A 583 -21.04 27.40 -25.01
N LEU A 584 -22.09 27.12 -24.24
CA LEU A 584 -23.25 26.38 -24.74
C LEU A 584 -23.92 27.08 -25.92
N GLU A 585 -24.13 28.40 -25.84
CA GLU A 585 -24.69 29.17 -26.97
C GLU A 585 -23.80 29.13 -28.22
N VAL A 586 -22.48 29.27 -28.03
CA VAL A 586 -21.50 29.18 -29.13
C VAL A 586 -21.48 27.78 -29.75
N LEU A 587 -21.53 26.73 -28.92
CA LEU A 587 -21.59 25.34 -29.35
C LEU A 587 -22.89 25.07 -30.13
N ASN A 588 -24.04 25.47 -29.60
CA ASN A 588 -25.33 25.35 -30.28
C ASN A 588 -25.34 26.09 -31.63
N ALA A 589 -24.76 27.29 -31.68
CA ALA A 589 -24.65 28.05 -32.93
C ALA A 589 -23.75 27.33 -33.95
N TRP A 590 -22.66 26.68 -33.50
CA TRP A 590 -21.80 25.88 -34.37
C TRP A 590 -22.46 24.57 -34.82
N GLU A 591 -23.21 23.91 -33.94
CA GLU A 591 -23.97 22.70 -34.22
C GLU A 591 -25.03 22.93 -35.30
N ASN A 592 -25.74 24.06 -35.21
CA ASN A 592 -26.74 24.48 -36.18
C ASN A 592 -26.17 25.18 -37.43
N GLY A 593 -24.85 25.25 -37.58
CA GLY A 593 -24.19 25.81 -38.77
C GLY A 593 -24.22 27.34 -38.88
N VAL A 594 -24.58 28.04 -37.80
CA VAL A 594 -24.57 29.52 -37.73
C VAL A 594 -23.14 30.06 -37.61
N LEU A 595 -22.26 29.34 -36.91
CA LEU A 595 -20.83 29.67 -36.79
C LEU A 595 -19.95 28.70 -37.57
N SER A 596 -18.89 29.22 -38.19
CA SER A 596 -17.83 28.39 -38.78
C SER A 596 -16.80 27.97 -37.71
N VAL A 597 -15.98 26.96 -38.02
CA VAL A 597 -14.93 26.50 -37.10
C VAL A 597 -13.89 27.60 -36.82
N GLU A 598 -13.63 28.49 -37.78
CA GLU A 598 -12.72 29.64 -37.63
C GLU A 598 -13.32 30.70 -36.69
N ALA A 599 -14.63 30.93 -36.77
CA ALA A 599 -15.33 31.84 -35.87
C ALA A 599 -15.31 31.30 -34.42
N VAL A 600 -15.51 29.99 -34.26
CA VAL A 600 -15.38 29.32 -32.96
C VAL A 600 -13.94 29.40 -32.44
N GLN A 601 -12.93 29.14 -33.29
CA GLN A 601 -11.53 29.30 -32.92
C GLN A 601 -11.25 30.70 -32.38
N LYS A 602 -11.69 31.74 -33.10
CA LYS A 602 -11.53 33.14 -32.68
C LYS A 602 -12.18 33.41 -31.30
N ILE A 603 -13.37 32.87 -31.06
CA ILE A 603 -14.07 32.98 -29.77
C ILE A 603 -13.27 32.28 -28.67
N THR A 604 -12.80 31.05 -28.91
CA THR A 604 -11.97 30.30 -27.93
C THR A 604 -10.63 30.98 -27.66
N ASP A 605 -10.03 31.63 -28.66
CA ASP A 605 -8.82 32.44 -28.51
C ASP A 605 -9.07 33.67 -27.62
N ASN A 606 -10.21 34.34 -27.80
CA ASN A 606 -10.62 35.45 -26.94
C ASN A 606 -10.84 35.02 -25.48
N ILE A 607 -11.36 33.81 -25.24
CA ILE A 607 -11.56 33.24 -23.89
C ILE A 607 -10.24 33.02 -23.16
N LYS A 608 -9.24 32.41 -23.82
CA LYS A 608 -7.94 32.07 -23.20
C LYS A 608 -6.87 33.18 -23.32
N GLY A 609 -7.18 34.29 -23.98
CA GLY A 609 -6.18 35.30 -24.35
C GLY A 609 -5.71 36.22 -23.23
N LYS A 610 -6.59 36.60 -22.30
CA LYS A 610 -6.21 37.51 -21.19
C LYS A 610 -6.22 36.83 -19.83
N VAL A 611 -7.23 36.03 -19.55
CA VAL A 611 -7.54 35.49 -18.22
C VAL A 611 -7.79 33.99 -18.37
N CYS A 612 -6.88 33.16 -17.85
CA CYS A 612 -6.88 31.72 -18.04
C CYS A 612 -8.03 31.01 -17.31
N SER A 613 -8.54 31.59 -16.22
CA SER A 613 -9.67 31.06 -15.45
C SER A 613 -10.96 30.93 -16.27
N MET A 614 -11.16 31.76 -17.30
CA MET A 614 -12.29 31.60 -18.22
C MET A 614 -12.16 30.31 -19.05
N ALA A 615 -10.96 29.99 -19.55
CA ALA A 615 -10.72 28.76 -20.29
C ALA A 615 -10.97 27.53 -19.40
N ILE A 616 -10.57 27.58 -18.13
CA ILE A 616 -10.88 26.53 -17.16
C ILE A 616 -12.38 26.36 -16.96
N CYS A 617 -13.13 27.45 -16.77
CA CYS A 617 -14.59 27.38 -16.62
C CYS A 617 -15.29 26.80 -17.86
N ALA A 618 -14.83 27.19 -19.06
CA ALA A 618 -15.32 26.67 -20.33
C ALA A 618 -15.08 25.16 -20.47
N VAL A 619 -13.84 24.71 -20.25
CA VAL A 619 -13.46 23.30 -20.39
C VAL A 619 -14.12 22.44 -19.30
N ALA A 620 -14.22 22.92 -18.06
CA ALA A 620 -14.90 22.21 -16.99
C ALA A 620 -16.35 21.85 -17.37
N TRP A 621 -17.09 22.79 -17.95
CA TRP A 621 -18.43 22.54 -18.46
C TRP A 621 -18.43 21.62 -19.68
N LEU A 622 -17.54 21.82 -20.66
CA LEU A 622 -17.45 20.97 -21.86
C LEU A 622 -17.14 19.52 -21.50
N VAL A 623 -16.29 19.27 -20.50
CA VAL A 623 -15.98 17.92 -19.97
C VAL A 623 -17.24 17.28 -19.39
N ALA A 624 -18.01 18.02 -18.58
CA ALA A 624 -19.28 17.53 -18.04
C ALA A 624 -20.30 17.25 -19.15
N HIS A 625 -20.39 18.12 -20.15
CA HIS A 625 -21.29 17.98 -21.29
C HIS A 625 -20.93 16.76 -22.16
N VAL A 626 -19.67 16.59 -22.54
CA VAL A 626 -19.19 15.44 -23.34
C VAL A 626 -19.50 14.09 -22.68
N ARG A 627 -19.45 14.02 -21.35
CA ARG A 627 -19.78 12.80 -20.59
C ARG A 627 -21.26 12.41 -20.73
N MET A 628 -22.15 13.36 -21.02
CA MET A 628 -23.59 13.14 -21.22
C MET A 628 -23.98 12.84 -22.67
N LEU A 629 -23.09 13.10 -23.63
CA LEU A 629 -23.36 12.95 -25.06
C LEU A 629 -23.09 11.53 -25.60
N GLY A 630 -23.84 11.14 -26.63
CA GLY A 630 -23.54 9.97 -27.47
C GLY A 630 -22.26 10.17 -28.28
N LEU A 631 -21.61 9.10 -28.75
CA LEU A 631 -20.31 9.19 -29.43
C LEU A 631 -20.31 10.13 -30.64
N ASP A 632 -21.37 10.08 -31.46
CA ASP A 632 -21.49 10.89 -32.68
C ASP A 632 -21.63 12.39 -32.41
N GLU A 633 -22.07 12.77 -31.21
CA GLU A 633 -22.28 14.18 -30.81
C GLU A 633 -21.03 14.79 -30.17
N ARG A 634 -19.98 14.00 -29.86
CA ARG A 634 -18.79 14.46 -29.12
C ARG A 634 -17.79 15.25 -29.94
N GLU A 635 -17.82 15.14 -31.28
CA GLU A 635 -16.75 15.66 -32.13
C GLU A 635 -16.55 17.18 -31.99
N LYS A 636 -17.63 17.96 -32.06
CA LYS A 636 -17.59 19.44 -31.95
C LYS A 636 -17.18 19.90 -30.55
N PRO A 637 -17.80 19.44 -29.45
CA PRO A 637 -17.35 19.76 -28.09
C PRO A 637 -15.89 19.38 -27.82
N GLN A 638 -15.43 18.20 -28.25
CA GLN A 638 -14.03 17.78 -28.08
C GLN A 638 -13.06 18.64 -28.90
N THR A 639 -13.48 19.08 -30.09
CA THR A 639 -12.69 20.02 -30.89
C THR A 639 -12.57 21.36 -30.17
N MET A 640 -13.67 21.88 -29.60
CA MET A 640 -13.65 23.12 -28.82
C MET A 640 -12.73 23.01 -27.58
N ILE A 641 -12.71 21.86 -26.88
CA ILE A 641 -11.75 21.59 -25.79
C ILE A 641 -10.31 21.69 -26.31
N ARG A 642 -9.98 21.03 -27.43
CA ARG A 642 -8.64 21.09 -28.03
C ARG A 642 -8.23 22.52 -28.40
N GLN A 643 -9.16 23.32 -28.92
CA GLN A 643 -8.92 24.73 -29.23
C GLN A 643 -8.61 25.54 -27.96
N LEU A 644 -9.35 25.34 -26.87
CA LEU A 644 -9.14 26.02 -25.59
C LEU A 644 -7.82 25.60 -24.91
N MET A 645 -7.38 24.36 -25.08
CA MET A 645 -6.11 23.86 -24.55
C MET A 645 -4.88 24.37 -25.31
N THR A 646 -5.04 24.87 -26.54
CA THR A 646 -3.91 25.30 -27.37
C THR A 646 -3.41 26.70 -26.92
N PRO A 647 -2.14 26.87 -26.49
CA PRO A 647 -1.60 28.18 -26.09
C PRO A 647 -1.66 29.23 -27.21
N LEU A 648 -1.79 30.51 -26.85
CA LEU A 648 -1.59 31.62 -27.78
C LEU A 648 -0.12 32.08 -27.74
N TYR A 649 0.44 32.37 -28.90
CA TYR A 649 1.78 32.95 -29.04
C TYR A 649 1.66 34.38 -29.60
N GLY A 650 1.95 35.40 -28.78
CA GLY A 650 1.86 36.82 -29.20
C GLY A 650 2.30 37.84 -28.12
N GLU A 651 2.60 39.08 -28.53
CA GLU A 651 3.18 40.14 -27.67
C GLU A 651 2.18 40.85 -26.73
N ASN A 652 0.86 40.77 -26.98
CA ASN A 652 -0.18 41.56 -26.27
C ASN A 652 -0.77 40.89 -25.02
N THR A 653 -0.04 39.97 -24.39
CA THR A 653 -0.55 39.21 -23.25
C THR A 653 -0.28 39.93 -21.92
N LEU A 654 -1.19 39.80 -20.95
CA LEU A 654 -1.01 40.35 -19.59
C LEU A 654 0.22 39.75 -18.88
N GLN A 655 0.70 40.41 -17.83
CA GLN A 655 1.86 39.94 -17.04
C GLN A 655 1.72 38.46 -16.63
N PHE A 656 2.85 37.77 -16.56
CA PHE A 656 2.96 36.36 -16.20
C PHE A 656 2.12 35.41 -17.07
N TYR A 657 1.81 35.77 -18.32
CA TYR A 657 0.96 34.94 -19.18
C TYR A 657 1.54 33.54 -19.42
N ASN A 658 2.83 33.44 -19.71
CA ASN A 658 3.48 32.15 -19.96
C ASN A 658 3.38 31.23 -18.73
N GLU A 659 3.67 31.76 -17.55
CA GLU A 659 3.58 31.03 -16.29
C GLU A 659 2.13 30.58 -15.99
N ARG A 660 1.16 31.48 -16.20
CA ARG A 660 -0.26 31.14 -16.05
C ARG A 660 -0.73 30.08 -17.04
N VAL A 661 -0.27 30.13 -18.29
CA VAL A 661 -0.60 29.15 -19.33
C VAL A 661 -0.02 27.77 -19.01
N VAL A 662 1.18 27.69 -18.44
CA VAL A 662 1.75 26.40 -17.99
C VAL A 662 0.85 25.75 -16.94
N ILE A 663 0.42 26.51 -15.93
CA ILE A 663 -0.47 26.00 -14.88
C ILE A 663 -1.86 25.67 -15.45
N MET A 664 -2.42 26.55 -16.29
CA MET A 664 -3.68 26.28 -16.99
C MET A 664 -3.61 24.98 -17.80
N SER A 665 -2.53 24.75 -18.55
CA SER A 665 -2.37 23.55 -19.39
C SER A 665 -2.34 22.29 -18.54
N SER A 666 -1.54 22.30 -17.45
CA SER A 666 -1.53 21.22 -16.45
C SER A 666 -2.93 20.95 -15.91
N ILE A 667 -3.67 22.02 -15.59
CA ILE A 667 -5.03 21.88 -15.08
C ILE A 667 -5.98 21.24 -16.09
N LEU A 668 -5.97 21.75 -17.32
CA LEU A 668 -6.86 21.27 -18.37
C LEU A 668 -6.54 19.82 -18.78
N GLU A 669 -5.27 19.44 -18.82
CA GLU A 669 -4.83 18.06 -19.08
C GLU A 669 -5.43 17.08 -18.06
N ASN A 670 -5.36 17.42 -16.77
CA ASN A 670 -5.95 16.61 -15.70
C ASN A 670 -7.49 16.54 -15.80
N MET A 671 -8.16 17.67 -16.09
CA MET A 671 -9.62 17.68 -16.26
C MET A 671 -10.09 16.79 -17.42
N CYS A 672 -9.30 16.73 -18.49
CA CYS A 672 -9.68 16.08 -19.73
C CYS A 672 -9.18 14.63 -19.86
N ALA A 673 -8.38 14.14 -18.90
CA ALA A 673 -7.74 12.83 -18.95
C ALA A 673 -8.74 11.70 -19.30
N ASP A 674 -9.88 11.63 -18.61
CA ASP A 674 -10.90 10.61 -18.85
C ASP A 674 -11.59 10.75 -20.22
N VAL A 675 -11.87 11.99 -20.64
CA VAL A 675 -12.59 12.29 -21.88
C VAL A 675 -11.79 11.83 -23.10
N PHE A 676 -10.47 12.05 -23.07
CA PHE A 676 -9.58 11.62 -24.14
C PHE A 676 -9.17 10.14 -24.03
N GLN A 677 -9.05 9.58 -22.82
CA GLN A 677 -8.77 8.13 -22.63
C GLN A 677 -9.93 7.23 -23.11
N GLN A 678 -11.19 7.63 -22.87
CA GLN A 678 -12.37 6.90 -23.41
C GLN A 678 -12.35 6.82 -24.95
N THR A 679 -11.70 7.78 -25.62
CA THR A 679 -11.56 7.80 -27.07
C THR A 679 -10.39 6.92 -27.54
N GLY A 680 -9.30 6.84 -26.75
CA GLY A 680 -8.09 6.05 -27.07
C GLY A 680 -8.24 4.53 -26.90
N LEU A 681 -9.09 4.06 -25.99
CA LEU A 681 -9.35 2.62 -25.78
C LEU A 681 -10.09 1.96 -26.97
N ALA A 682 -10.78 2.75 -27.80
CA ALA A 682 -11.53 2.24 -28.96
C ALA A 682 -10.68 2.05 -30.23
N LEU A 683 -9.46 2.59 -30.29
CA LEU A 683 -8.53 2.42 -31.44
C LEU A 683 -7.59 1.22 -31.29
N ARG A 684 -7.62 0.51 -30.15
CA ARG A 684 -6.95 -0.79 -30.04
C ARG A 684 -7.89 -1.88 -30.54
N PRO A 685 -7.51 -2.67 -31.58
CA PRO A 685 -8.25 -3.90 -31.86
C PRO A 685 -8.20 -4.79 -30.61
N PRO A 686 -9.25 -5.58 -30.33
CA PRO A 686 -9.24 -6.48 -29.19
C PRO A 686 -8.03 -7.41 -29.33
N MET A 687 -7.06 -7.29 -28.44
CA MET A 687 -6.03 -8.32 -28.31
C MET A 687 -6.74 -9.56 -27.78
N GLU A 688 -6.94 -10.56 -28.64
CA GLU A 688 -7.35 -11.89 -28.21
C GLU A 688 -6.38 -12.37 -27.11
N GLY A 689 -6.92 -12.66 -25.92
CA GLY A 689 -6.20 -13.43 -24.89
C GLY A 689 -5.95 -12.79 -23.53
N GLN A 690 -6.48 -11.61 -23.21
CA GLN A 690 -6.52 -11.12 -21.82
C GLN A 690 -7.93 -10.67 -21.44
N GLU A 691 -8.68 -11.56 -20.78
CA GLU A 691 -9.84 -11.14 -20.01
C GLU A 691 -9.39 -10.19 -18.89
N PRO A 692 -9.98 -8.99 -18.75
CA PRO A 692 -9.77 -8.15 -17.60
C PRO A 692 -10.38 -8.85 -16.37
N ILE A 693 -9.54 -9.14 -15.37
CA ILE A 693 -9.97 -9.77 -14.12
C ILE A 693 -10.93 -8.80 -13.38
N PRO A 694 -12.22 -9.14 -13.20
CA PRO A 694 -13.18 -8.24 -12.57
C PRO A 694 -13.12 -8.40 -11.05
N TYR A 695 -12.22 -7.69 -10.38
CA TYR A 695 -12.14 -7.70 -8.91
C TYR A 695 -13.28 -6.93 -8.20
N ARG A 696 -14.33 -6.47 -8.91
CA ARG A 696 -15.38 -5.60 -8.34
C ARG A 696 -16.71 -6.26 -7.99
N ASN A 697 -16.91 -7.56 -8.24
CA ASN A 697 -18.24 -8.21 -8.08
C ASN A 697 -18.37 -9.26 -6.97
N LEU A 698 -17.50 -9.24 -5.93
CA LEU A 698 -17.58 -10.19 -4.81
C LEU A 698 -18.02 -9.57 -3.47
N LEU A 699 -18.93 -8.60 -3.49
CA LEU A 699 -19.68 -8.22 -2.30
C LEU A 699 -21.17 -8.44 -2.56
N SER A 700 -21.77 -9.37 -1.81
CA SER A 700 -23.23 -9.54 -1.78
C SER A 700 -23.89 -8.28 -1.21
N ALA A 701 -25.00 -7.85 -1.81
CA ALA A 701 -25.83 -6.79 -1.26
C ALA A 701 -26.23 -7.14 0.19
N LYS A 702 -25.91 -6.26 1.14
CA LYS A 702 -26.52 -6.33 2.47
C LYS A 702 -27.98 -5.93 2.30
N GLU A 703 -28.88 -6.88 2.49
CA GLU A 703 -30.28 -6.59 2.78
C GLU A 703 -30.33 -5.90 4.16
N CYS A 704 -30.86 -4.68 4.19
CA CYS A 704 -31.19 -4.00 5.43
C CYS A 704 -32.48 -4.60 6.00
N THR A 705 -32.40 -5.14 7.21
CA THR A 705 -33.50 -5.14 8.19
C THR A 705 -33.04 -4.41 9.42
#